data_AF-A0A498IXP8-F1
#
_entry.id   AF-A0A498IXP8-F1
#
_cell.length_a   1.000
_cell.length_b   1.000
_cell.length_c   1.000
_cell.angle_alpha   90.00
_cell.angle_beta   90.00
_cell.angle_gamma   90.00
#
_symmetry.space_group_name_H-M   'P 1'
#
loop_
_entity.id
_entity.type
_entity.pdbx_description
1 polymer ?
#
loop_
_entity_poly.entity_id
_entity_poly.type
_entity_poly.pdbx_seq_one_letter_code
_entity_poly.pdbx_strand_id
1 'polypeptide(L)'
;MRRASRIFTLPASNLIGHSSASTGALHKHSFTTLTLQQNRQNPQQQSFPGGFLKWGSLGFLRALSFAAGFNPLKAKPLDSIIDVERVKDRSAEDIASAWDDFHLGRGHIGASMNAKLYHLLEHRAADCRYFVIPLWRGNGYTTMFAQVQMPHMVFTGLEDYKARGTQASPYFAVTYYNEFAESKDMVLIRGDVVLPSKLTDSEAKWLVETTQSFYLNDMRYKLVERFNKQTHDFEFKDVLQALEMPILPKARRDVVTKLGPVFFSSPSNPLFVFFFFFFFVVVFFFSHSLSLSLLSLSTLQSQKPRLQRARRAAPMADPSGEANHIEKLYEFGERLNESKDKSQNVKDYQGIINAAKTSVKAKQLAAQLIPRFFKFFPELSQPAIDTHLDLIEEEELGVRVQAIRGLPLFCKDTPEHIAKIVDILVQLLASEEFVERDAVHKALMALLRQDVKASLTALFKHIGSVDEPSTDEFIREKVLSFIRDKVFPIKAELLKPQEEMERHITDLVKKSLEDVTGAEFRMFMDFLKSLSIFGEKAPAERMKELIGIIEGQADLDAQFNLNTKMVGMQVSDADHIDRLISCLFMALPFVVRGASSSKFLNYLDKHILPVSDKLPDERRLDLLKALAEVSPFTAPQDSRQILPSVVQLLKKNMPRRKTGDEFNFTYVECLLYTFHHLAHKVPNATNSLCGYKIVTGQPSDRLGEDFSEQYKEFTERLSYVEELTRATMKKLTQGMAEKNKAMAAAKSDEAKDAIKTEKQNTTTGLRTCNNILAMTKTLHSKTPSFIGDKSINLSWKEATKPAVPSSTPVAGAKRPANFSNGSGNMPSKKGRGGGLQNQLVNRAFEGLSQGGRSGGRSGGGGRSRGRGWGGRGRGRGYR
;
A
#
# COMPACT_ATOMS: atom_id res chain seq x y z
N MET A 1 4.11 11.08 35.21
CA MET A 1 5.16 10.36 34.47
C MET A 1 5.17 10.92 33.06
N ARG A 2 6.26 11.57 32.64
CA ARG A 2 6.35 12.27 31.35
C ARG A 2 6.79 11.28 30.27
N ARG A 3 5.95 11.05 29.26
CA ARG A 3 6.30 10.34 28.02
C ARG A 3 7.16 11.26 27.16
N ALA A 4 8.35 10.82 26.78
CA ALA A 4 9.25 11.54 25.88
C ALA A 4 9.32 10.78 24.56
N SER A 5 8.65 11.28 23.52
CA SER A 5 8.84 10.82 22.14
C SER A 5 10.14 11.43 21.59
N ARG A 6 11.00 10.64 20.93
CA ARG A 6 12.27 11.15 20.40
C ARG A 6 12.07 12.17 19.26
N ILE A 7 12.70 13.32 19.47
CA ILE A 7 12.92 14.43 18.52
C ILE A 7 14.23 14.16 17.79
N PHE A 8 14.25 14.20 16.46
CA PHE A 8 15.50 14.28 15.68
C PHE A 8 15.86 15.74 15.43
N THR A 9 16.91 16.23 16.09
CA THR A 9 17.64 17.46 15.74
C THR A 9 18.94 17.09 15.03
N LEU A 10 19.20 17.70 13.87
CA LEU A 10 20.51 17.68 13.20
C LEU A 10 21.38 18.83 13.78
N PRO A 11 22.69 18.65 13.98
CA PRO A 11 23.55 19.73 14.45
C PRO A 11 23.95 20.64 13.28
N ALA A 12 23.71 21.95 13.43
CA ALA A 12 24.28 22.97 12.56
C ALA A 12 25.64 23.41 13.11
N SER A 13 26.69 23.28 12.30
CA SER A 13 28.03 23.79 12.62
C SER A 13 28.13 25.28 12.25
N ASN A 14 28.69 26.04 13.19
CA ASN A 14 29.00 27.47 13.11
C ASN A 14 29.92 27.83 11.92
N LEU A 15 29.69 29.01 11.32
CA LEU A 15 30.75 29.90 10.81
C LEU A 15 30.26 31.36 10.81
N ILE A 16 31.09 32.22 11.39
CA ILE A 16 30.93 33.65 11.68
C ILE A 16 31.42 34.50 10.48
N GLY A 17 30.82 35.68 10.22
CA GLY A 17 31.45 36.71 9.37
C GLY A 17 30.58 37.90 8.88
N HIS A 18 30.31 38.87 9.76
CA HIS A 18 30.20 40.34 9.60
C HIS A 18 29.56 41.09 8.39
N SER A 19 28.65 42.03 8.75
CA SER A 19 28.40 43.44 8.29
C SER A 19 27.97 43.70 6.82
N SER A 20 27.04 44.59 6.43
CA SER A 20 26.68 45.96 6.91
C SER A 20 25.32 46.39 6.33
N ALA A 21 24.70 47.40 6.94
CA ALA A 21 23.42 48.01 6.55
C ALA A 21 23.53 49.12 5.48
N SER A 22 22.46 49.36 4.71
CA SER A 22 22.03 50.71 4.32
C SER A 22 20.56 50.77 3.86
N THR A 23 19.94 51.91 4.15
CA THR A 23 18.53 52.30 4.00
C THR A 23 18.26 53.00 2.65
N GLY A 24 17.03 52.91 2.15
CA GLY A 24 16.53 53.72 1.04
C GLY A 24 15.02 53.56 0.83
N ALA A 25 14.28 54.68 0.86
CA ALA A 25 12.83 54.76 0.97
C ALA A 25 12.07 54.86 -0.37
N LEU A 26 10.83 54.34 -0.36
CA LEU A 26 9.59 54.77 -1.06
C LEU A 26 9.57 54.95 -2.59
N HIS A 27 8.71 54.17 -3.27
CA HIS A 27 7.50 54.68 -3.96
C HIS A 27 6.53 53.53 -4.35
N LYS A 28 5.23 53.75 -4.11
CA LYS A 28 4.10 52.86 -4.40
C LYS A 28 3.80 52.77 -5.90
N HIS A 29 3.55 51.57 -6.42
CA HIS A 29 2.48 51.31 -7.39
C HIS A 29 1.99 49.85 -7.29
N SER A 30 0.66 49.71 -7.26
CA SER A 30 -0.11 48.49 -7.05
C SER A 30 0.10 47.42 -8.13
N PHE A 31 0.32 46.18 -7.71
CA PHE A 31 0.04 44.98 -8.51
C PHE A 31 -0.56 43.90 -7.62
N THR A 32 -1.68 43.33 -8.08
CA THR A 32 -2.24 42.05 -7.65
C THR A 32 -1.22 40.94 -7.87
N THR A 33 -0.81 40.25 -6.81
CA THR A 33 0.07 39.07 -6.91
C THR A 33 -0.44 37.92 -6.05
N LEU A 34 -0.86 36.88 -6.79
CA LEU A 34 -0.79 35.46 -6.50
C LEU A 34 0.21 35.11 -5.38
N THR A 35 -0.27 34.37 -4.39
CA THR A 35 0.53 33.68 -3.38
C THR A 35 1.47 32.70 -4.05
N LEU A 36 2.74 33.10 -4.15
CA LEU A 36 3.86 32.23 -4.49
C LEU A 36 4.17 31.37 -3.26
N GLN A 37 3.61 30.16 -3.21
CA GLN A 37 3.97 29.17 -2.20
C GLN A 37 5.42 28.75 -2.45
N GLN A 38 6.30 28.97 -1.48
CA GLN A 38 7.67 28.48 -1.49
C GLN A 38 7.64 26.96 -1.61
N ASN A 39 8.06 26.49 -2.78
CA ASN A 39 8.13 25.11 -3.17
C ASN A 39 9.28 24.44 -2.39
N ARG A 40 8.99 23.84 -1.23
CA ARG A 40 9.85 22.80 -0.65
C ARG A 40 9.53 21.49 -1.37
N GLN A 41 10.15 21.29 -2.54
CA GLN A 41 10.12 20.01 -3.23
C GLN A 41 10.93 18.98 -2.44
N ASN A 42 10.27 17.89 -2.04
CA ASN A 42 10.93 16.60 -1.92
C ASN A 42 11.52 16.25 -3.30
N PRO A 43 12.78 15.81 -3.40
CA PRO A 43 13.36 15.38 -4.66
C PRO A 43 12.87 13.97 -4.99
N GLN A 44 11.62 13.83 -5.41
CA GLN A 44 11.08 12.62 -6.05
C GLN A 44 9.70 12.89 -6.64
N GLN A 45 9.64 13.69 -7.70
CA GLN A 45 8.60 13.63 -8.72
C GLN A 45 8.99 14.56 -9.88
N GLN A 46 9.82 14.05 -10.78
CA GLN A 46 9.94 14.60 -12.13
C GLN A 46 9.16 13.69 -13.08
N SER A 47 8.17 14.25 -13.76
CA SER A 47 7.45 13.61 -14.86
C SER A 47 8.37 13.49 -16.08
N PHE A 48 8.60 12.27 -16.53
CA PHE A 48 9.31 12.00 -17.78
C PHE A 48 8.43 12.37 -19.00
N PRO A 49 8.96 13.03 -20.04
CA PRO A 49 8.19 13.36 -21.23
C PRO A 49 7.97 12.11 -22.08
N GLY A 50 6.71 11.69 -22.17
CA GLY A 50 6.23 10.64 -23.08
C GLY A 50 4.70 10.67 -23.09
N GLY A 51 4.09 10.68 -24.29
CA GLY A 51 2.64 10.78 -24.47
C GLY A 51 1.90 9.52 -24.01
N PHE A 52 1.77 9.35 -22.70
CA PHE A 52 1.05 8.25 -22.07
C PHE A 52 -0.41 8.61 -21.86
N LEU A 53 -1.33 7.77 -22.37
CA LEU A 53 -2.74 7.86 -21.99
C LEU A 53 -2.92 7.32 -20.58
N LYS A 54 -3.17 8.24 -19.64
CA LYS A 54 -3.90 8.13 -18.35
C LYS A 54 -3.67 6.87 -17.50
N TRP A 55 -3.16 7.05 -16.28
CA TRP A 55 -3.11 6.01 -15.24
C TRP A 55 -4.11 6.32 -14.11
N GLY A 56 -4.77 5.28 -13.57
CA GLY A 56 -5.46 5.34 -12.29
C GLY A 56 -4.53 4.92 -11.15
N SER A 57 -4.52 5.65 -10.04
CA SER A 57 -3.89 5.25 -8.77
C SER A 57 -4.89 5.47 -7.64
N LEU A 58 -5.21 4.40 -6.89
CA LEU A 58 -5.71 4.41 -5.51
C LEU A 58 -5.87 2.95 -5.00
N GLY A 59 -5.22 2.66 -3.85
CA GLY A 59 -5.57 1.66 -2.82
C GLY A 59 -5.72 0.19 -3.21
N PHE A 60 -4.76 -0.66 -2.83
CA PHE A 60 -4.88 -2.12 -2.97
C PHE A 60 -5.26 -2.81 -1.64
N LEU A 61 -6.45 -3.40 -1.61
CA LEU A 61 -6.79 -4.57 -0.78
C LEU A 61 -6.50 -5.82 -1.63
N ARG A 62 -5.64 -6.72 -1.13
CA ARG A 62 -5.27 -7.96 -1.84
C ARG A 62 -6.11 -9.12 -1.33
N ALA A 63 -7.04 -9.60 -2.15
CA ALA A 63 -7.65 -10.92 -1.95
C ALA A 63 -6.69 -11.99 -2.51
N LEU A 64 -6.34 -12.96 -1.68
CA LEU A 64 -5.41 -14.05 -2.00
C LEU A 64 -6.15 -15.18 -2.75
N SER A 65 -5.76 -15.46 -3.99
CA SER A 65 -5.72 -16.82 -4.51
C SER A 65 -4.67 -16.92 -5.63
N PHE A 66 -3.65 -17.74 -5.43
CA PHE A 66 -2.68 -18.10 -6.49
C PHE A 66 -3.12 -19.40 -7.15
N ALA A 67 -2.95 -19.49 -8.47
CA ALA A 67 -2.91 -20.77 -9.18
C ALA A 67 -1.48 -21.34 -9.11
N ALA A 68 -1.37 -22.65 -8.87
CA ALA A 68 -0.11 -23.39 -8.88
C ALA A 68 0.35 -23.67 -10.33
N GLY A 69 1.68 -23.65 -10.55
CA GLY A 69 2.33 -24.10 -11.78
C GLY A 69 2.82 -22.96 -12.69
N PHE A 70 3.99 -22.38 -12.40
CA PHE A 70 4.63 -21.43 -13.30
C PHE A 70 5.57 -22.18 -14.25
N ASN A 71 5.27 -22.14 -15.55
CA ASN A 71 6.18 -22.49 -16.64
C ASN A 71 6.67 -21.18 -17.27
N PRO A 72 7.95 -21.02 -17.66
CA PRO A 72 8.45 -19.75 -18.16
C PRO A 72 7.76 -19.40 -19.50
N LEU A 73 7.22 -18.18 -19.58
CA LEU A 73 7.03 -17.42 -20.83
C LEU A 73 6.13 -18.04 -21.92
N LYS A 74 4.97 -18.61 -21.57
CA LYS A 74 3.83 -18.57 -22.49
C LYS A 74 2.97 -17.36 -22.13
N ALA A 75 3.21 -16.25 -22.82
CA ALA A 75 2.29 -15.11 -22.75
C ALA A 75 0.89 -15.59 -23.12
N LYS A 76 -0.10 -15.19 -22.32
CA LYS A 76 -1.49 -15.44 -22.63
C LYS A 76 -1.84 -14.66 -23.90
N PRO A 77 -2.42 -15.28 -24.93
CA PRO A 77 -2.84 -14.54 -26.11
C PRO A 77 -3.92 -13.51 -25.72
N LEU A 78 -3.99 -12.37 -26.43
CA LEU A 78 -4.86 -11.25 -26.06
C LEU A 78 -6.33 -11.66 -25.97
N ASP A 79 -6.78 -12.52 -26.88
CA ASP A 79 -8.13 -13.08 -26.95
C ASP A 79 -8.56 -13.85 -25.68
N SER A 80 -7.59 -14.38 -24.92
CA SER A 80 -7.84 -15.04 -23.63
C SER A 80 -8.01 -14.05 -22.46
N ILE A 81 -7.72 -12.76 -22.69
CA ILE A 81 -7.80 -11.68 -21.71
C ILE A 81 -8.97 -10.74 -22.01
N ILE A 82 -9.12 -10.35 -23.28
CA ILE A 82 -10.17 -9.46 -23.76
C ILE A 82 -10.79 -10.03 -25.03
N ASP A 83 -12.11 -9.97 -25.14
CA ASP A 83 -12.84 -10.39 -26.33
C ASP A 83 -12.61 -9.35 -27.44
N VAL A 84 -11.63 -9.62 -28.31
CA VAL A 84 -11.17 -8.72 -29.37
C VAL A 84 -12.32 -8.38 -30.33
N GLU A 85 -13.17 -9.35 -30.65
CA GLU A 85 -14.32 -9.15 -31.55
C GLU A 85 -15.36 -8.20 -30.97
N ARG A 86 -15.59 -8.26 -29.65
CA ARG A 86 -16.55 -7.40 -28.97
C ARG A 86 -16.05 -5.96 -28.79
N VAL A 87 -14.75 -5.75 -28.72
CA VAL A 87 -14.15 -4.42 -28.50
C VAL A 87 -13.67 -3.76 -29.79
N LYS A 88 -13.72 -4.45 -30.94
CA LYS A 88 -13.24 -3.93 -32.22
C LYS A 88 -13.92 -2.61 -32.65
N ASP A 89 -15.18 -2.42 -32.28
CA ASP A 89 -15.97 -1.23 -32.64
C ASP A 89 -15.90 -0.11 -31.58
N ARG A 90 -15.15 -0.31 -30.48
CA ARG A 90 -14.98 0.69 -29.41
C ARG A 90 -13.80 1.61 -29.70
N SER A 91 -13.81 2.81 -29.09
CA SER A 91 -12.69 3.74 -29.19
C SER A 91 -11.44 3.18 -28.48
N ALA A 92 -10.25 3.65 -28.85
CA ALA A 92 -9.01 3.30 -28.16
C ALA A 92 -9.07 3.65 -26.65
N GLU A 93 -9.72 4.76 -26.31
CA GLU A 93 -9.90 5.20 -24.91
C GLU A 93 -10.77 4.25 -24.10
N ASP A 94 -11.86 3.75 -24.70
CA ASP A 94 -12.75 2.78 -24.04
C ASP A 94 -12.05 1.43 -23.82
N ILE A 95 -11.21 1.01 -24.78
CA ILE A 95 -10.44 -0.23 -24.68
C ILE A 95 -9.34 -0.08 -23.62
N ALA A 96 -8.62 1.04 -23.60
CA ALA A 96 -7.63 1.34 -22.57
C ALA A 96 -8.27 1.38 -21.18
N SER A 97 -9.42 2.05 -21.03
CA SER A 97 -10.15 2.07 -19.75
C SER A 97 -10.60 0.67 -19.32
N ALA A 98 -11.11 -0.14 -20.24
CA ALA A 98 -11.51 -1.52 -19.92
C ALA A 98 -10.29 -2.40 -19.55
N TRP A 99 -9.14 -2.16 -20.19
CA TRP A 99 -7.89 -2.85 -19.93
C TRP A 99 -7.35 -2.52 -18.53
N ASP A 100 -7.37 -1.24 -18.16
CA ASP A 100 -6.97 -0.77 -16.84
C ASP A 100 -7.90 -1.32 -15.75
N ASP A 101 -9.21 -1.20 -15.93
CA ASP A 101 -10.23 -1.71 -14.99
C ASP A 101 -10.11 -3.23 -14.80
N PHE A 102 -9.76 -3.97 -15.85
CA PHE A 102 -9.60 -5.42 -15.79
C PHE A 102 -8.40 -5.83 -14.92
N HIS A 103 -7.29 -5.09 -14.97
CA HIS A 103 -6.07 -5.41 -14.22
C HIS A 103 -6.05 -4.77 -12.83
N LEU A 104 -6.91 -3.77 -12.58
CA LEU A 104 -7.08 -3.14 -11.28
C LEU A 104 -7.39 -4.17 -10.19
N GLY A 105 -6.60 -4.17 -9.10
CA GLY A 105 -6.79 -5.07 -7.97
C GLY A 105 -6.32 -6.52 -8.19
N ARG A 106 -5.82 -6.89 -9.39
CA ARG A 106 -5.49 -8.29 -9.74
C ARG A 106 -4.00 -8.66 -9.67
N GLY A 107 -3.15 -7.76 -9.19
CA GLY A 107 -1.70 -8.01 -9.09
C GLY A 107 -0.98 -8.00 -10.44
N HIS A 108 -1.51 -7.27 -11.42
CA HIS A 108 -0.95 -7.06 -12.74
C HIS A 108 -0.90 -5.55 -13.03
N ILE A 109 0.06 -5.13 -13.85
CA ILE A 109 0.14 -3.76 -14.36
C ILE A 109 -0.53 -3.71 -15.72
N GLY A 110 -1.64 -2.99 -15.83
CA GLY A 110 -2.24 -2.62 -17.11
C GLY A 110 -1.74 -1.26 -17.56
N ALA A 111 -1.33 -1.15 -18.82
CA ALA A 111 -1.04 0.13 -19.47
C ALA A 111 -1.32 0.03 -20.98
N SER A 112 -1.25 1.15 -21.69
CA SER A 112 -1.32 1.20 -23.15
C SER A 112 -0.35 2.25 -23.71
N MET A 113 0.05 2.10 -24.96
CA MET A 113 0.89 3.07 -25.66
C MET A 113 0.51 3.21 -27.14
N ASN A 114 0.95 4.30 -27.77
CA ASN A 114 0.75 4.53 -29.20
C ASN A 114 1.59 3.55 -30.05
N ALA A 115 1.06 3.12 -31.20
CA ALA A 115 1.74 2.15 -32.07
C ALA A 115 3.08 2.68 -32.59
N LYS A 116 3.18 3.98 -32.90
CA LYS A 116 4.46 4.59 -33.35
C LYS A 116 5.55 4.49 -32.29
N LEU A 117 5.20 4.70 -31.01
CA LEU A 117 6.15 4.56 -29.91
C LEU A 117 6.56 3.10 -29.71
N TYR A 118 5.61 2.17 -29.81
CA TYR A 118 5.91 0.73 -29.77
C TYR A 118 6.90 0.33 -30.87
N HIS A 119 6.69 0.76 -32.12
CA HIS A 119 7.60 0.43 -33.22
C HIS A 119 8.99 1.07 -33.06
N LEU A 120 9.07 2.28 -32.50
CA LEU A 120 10.36 2.89 -32.17
C LEU A 120 11.11 2.10 -31.09
N LEU A 121 10.40 1.69 -30.04
CA LEU A 121 10.94 0.84 -28.98
C LEU A 121 11.42 -0.51 -29.54
N GLU A 122 10.61 -1.15 -30.40
CA GLU A 122 10.92 -2.40 -31.08
C GLU A 122 12.15 -2.31 -31.96
N HIS A 123 12.22 -1.29 -32.81
CA HIS A 123 13.39 -1.02 -33.65
C HIS A 123 14.66 -0.83 -32.81
N ARG A 124 14.60 -0.04 -31.74
CA ARG A 124 15.76 0.22 -30.88
C ARG A 124 16.18 -1.00 -30.06
N ALA A 125 15.21 -1.76 -29.57
CA ALA A 125 15.45 -2.99 -28.84
C ALA A 125 16.07 -4.10 -29.70
N ALA A 126 15.81 -4.11 -31.01
CA ALA A 126 16.39 -5.11 -31.92
C ALA A 126 17.93 -5.10 -31.86
N ASP A 127 18.53 -3.90 -31.86
CA ASP A 127 19.97 -3.66 -31.86
C ASP A 127 20.57 -3.53 -30.45
N CYS A 128 19.79 -3.04 -29.49
CA CYS A 128 20.23 -2.78 -28.13
C CYS A 128 19.27 -3.46 -27.14
N ARG A 129 19.54 -4.72 -26.79
CA ARG A 129 18.58 -5.54 -26.01
C ARG A 129 18.71 -5.40 -24.50
N TYR A 130 19.83 -4.86 -24.02
CA TYR A 130 20.17 -4.91 -22.61
C TYR A 130 20.29 -3.52 -22.00
N PHE A 131 19.85 -3.35 -20.77
CA PHE A 131 20.14 -2.12 -20.03
C PHE A 131 20.13 -2.35 -18.52
N VAL A 132 20.62 -1.38 -17.76
CA VAL A 132 20.62 -1.40 -16.30
C VAL A 132 19.91 -0.18 -15.76
N ILE A 133 19.03 -0.38 -14.77
CA ILE A 133 18.17 0.67 -14.22
C ILE A 133 18.28 0.69 -12.69
N PRO A 134 18.63 1.83 -12.07
CA PRO A 134 18.68 1.96 -10.62
C PRO A 134 17.26 2.10 -10.03
N LEU A 135 16.80 1.11 -9.27
CA LEU A 135 15.53 1.17 -8.54
C LEU A 135 15.75 1.74 -7.14
N TRP A 136 15.23 2.92 -6.84
CA TRP A 136 15.41 3.57 -5.53
C TRP A 136 14.74 2.80 -4.40
N ARG A 137 15.47 2.58 -3.29
CA ARG A 137 15.00 1.89 -2.09
C ARG A 137 15.57 2.51 -0.83
N GLY A 138 14.69 3.06 0.02
CA GLY A 138 15.09 3.68 1.28
C GLY A 138 16.09 4.82 1.06
N ASN A 139 17.33 4.62 1.50
CA ASN A 139 18.45 5.55 1.38
C ASN A 139 19.49 5.15 0.31
N GLY A 140 19.13 4.22 -0.59
CA GLY A 140 19.97 3.62 -1.62
C GLY A 140 19.22 3.30 -2.92
N TYR A 141 19.86 2.54 -3.81
CA TYR A 141 19.20 1.94 -4.97
C TYR A 141 19.67 0.51 -5.19
N THR A 142 18.78 -0.33 -5.73
CA THR A 142 19.12 -1.66 -6.23
C THR A 142 19.20 -1.61 -7.76
N THR A 143 20.22 -2.22 -8.35
CA THR A 143 20.32 -2.22 -9.83
C THR A 143 19.51 -3.35 -10.44
N MET A 144 18.64 -3.02 -11.38
CA MET A 144 17.83 -3.96 -12.16
C MET A 144 18.42 -4.14 -13.55
N PHE A 145 18.57 -5.39 -13.98
CA PHE A 145 18.93 -5.75 -15.34
C PHE A 145 17.65 -5.91 -16.17
N ALA A 146 17.55 -5.11 -17.25
CA ALA A 146 16.45 -5.14 -18.19
C ALA A 146 16.87 -5.85 -19.47
N GLN A 147 16.10 -6.86 -19.87
CA GLN A 147 16.20 -7.53 -21.17
C GLN A 147 14.98 -7.13 -21.99
N VAL A 148 15.19 -6.32 -23.01
CA VAL A 148 14.15 -5.81 -23.91
C VAL A 148 14.20 -6.61 -25.20
N GLN A 149 13.31 -7.59 -25.32
CA GLN A 149 13.18 -8.44 -26.50
C GLN A 149 11.71 -8.48 -26.91
N MET A 150 11.32 -7.54 -27.78
CA MET A 150 9.92 -7.38 -28.17
C MET A 150 9.33 -8.69 -28.73
N PRO A 151 8.06 -9.01 -28.39
CA PRO A 151 7.10 -8.19 -27.65
C PRO A 151 7.20 -8.33 -26.11
N HIS A 152 8.35 -8.74 -25.57
CA HIS A 152 8.55 -8.96 -24.13
C HIS A 152 9.65 -8.08 -23.52
N MET A 153 9.46 -7.67 -22.27
CA MET A 153 10.54 -7.14 -21.43
C MET A 153 10.64 -7.96 -20.16
N VAL A 154 11.86 -8.22 -19.72
CA VAL A 154 12.13 -8.99 -18.51
C VAL A 154 13.07 -8.21 -17.61
N PHE A 155 12.74 -8.14 -16.33
CA PHE A 155 13.51 -7.47 -15.31
C PHE A 155 13.98 -8.46 -14.25
N THR A 156 15.28 -8.47 -14.00
CA THR A 156 15.92 -9.34 -13.01
C THR A 156 16.84 -8.49 -12.14
N GLY A 157 16.93 -8.76 -10.84
CA GLY A 157 17.94 -8.08 -10.01
C GLY A 157 19.34 -8.34 -10.57
N LEU A 158 20.16 -7.29 -10.71
CA LEU A 158 21.47 -7.42 -11.36
C LEU A 158 22.38 -8.40 -10.61
N GLU A 159 22.39 -8.36 -9.28
CA GLU A 159 23.14 -9.30 -8.44
C GLU A 159 22.68 -10.75 -8.63
N ASP A 160 21.38 -10.97 -8.72
CA ASP A 160 20.80 -12.29 -8.97
C ASP A 160 21.12 -12.82 -10.37
N TYR A 161 21.12 -11.93 -11.37
CA TYR A 161 21.54 -12.26 -12.73
C TYR A 161 23.05 -12.53 -12.82
N LYS A 162 23.90 -11.79 -12.10
CA LYS A 162 25.33 -12.09 -12.00
C LYS A 162 25.57 -13.46 -11.37
N ALA A 163 24.81 -13.81 -10.34
CA ALA A 163 24.96 -15.07 -9.62
C ALA A 163 24.46 -16.29 -10.40
N ARG A 164 23.38 -16.16 -11.17
CA ARG A 164 22.66 -17.30 -11.79
C ARG A 164 22.52 -17.22 -13.31
N GLY A 165 22.98 -16.15 -13.95
CA GLY A 165 22.85 -15.92 -15.38
C GLY A 165 21.41 -15.99 -15.85
N THR A 166 21.18 -16.67 -16.99
CA THR A 166 19.85 -16.89 -17.57
C THR A 166 18.93 -17.79 -16.73
N GLN A 167 19.45 -18.45 -15.70
CA GLN A 167 18.66 -19.23 -14.74
C GLN A 167 18.12 -18.38 -13.58
N ALA A 168 18.50 -17.10 -13.50
CA ALA A 168 17.93 -16.19 -12.53
C ALA A 168 16.42 -16.00 -12.80
N SER A 169 15.59 -16.25 -11.79
CA SER A 169 14.15 -16.00 -11.90
C SER A 169 13.90 -14.50 -12.12
N PRO A 170 13.11 -14.12 -13.13
CA PRO A 170 12.77 -12.73 -13.34
C PRO A 170 11.91 -12.24 -12.18
N TYR A 171 12.09 -10.97 -11.81
CA TYR A 171 11.26 -10.32 -10.80
C TYR A 171 9.94 -9.86 -11.42
N PHE A 172 10.00 -9.51 -12.71
CA PHE A 172 8.91 -8.89 -13.43
C PHE A 172 9.04 -9.11 -14.92
N ALA A 173 7.94 -9.41 -15.58
CA ALA A 173 7.85 -9.63 -17.01
C ALA A 173 6.75 -8.73 -17.60
N VAL A 174 6.99 -8.17 -18.77
CA VAL A 174 6.05 -7.31 -19.50
C VAL A 174 5.79 -7.90 -20.87
N THR A 175 4.54 -7.89 -21.29
CA THR A 175 4.11 -8.31 -22.63
C THR A 175 3.36 -7.17 -23.31
N TYR A 176 3.68 -6.97 -24.59
CA TYR A 176 3.03 -5.99 -25.47
C TYR A 176 2.14 -6.72 -26.47
N TYR A 177 0.91 -6.23 -26.61
CA TYR A 177 -0.14 -6.77 -27.47
C TYR A 177 -0.43 -5.75 -28.58
N ASN A 178 -0.01 -6.05 -29.80
CA ASN A 178 -0.02 -5.14 -30.95
C ASN A 178 -1.22 -5.35 -31.89
N GLU A 179 -2.20 -6.16 -31.51
CA GLU A 179 -3.38 -6.49 -32.32
C GLU A 179 -4.24 -5.25 -32.67
N PHE A 180 -4.18 -4.19 -31.86
CA PHE A 180 -4.85 -2.91 -32.11
C PHE A 180 -3.93 -1.83 -32.72
N ALA A 181 -2.68 -2.16 -33.05
CA ALA A 181 -1.69 -1.19 -33.52
C ALA A 181 -2.13 -0.55 -34.85
N GLU A 182 -2.49 -1.37 -35.84
CA GLU A 182 -2.90 -0.87 -37.17
C GLU A 182 -4.29 -0.24 -37.15
N SER A 183 -5.24 -0.83 -36.40
CA SER A 183 -6.64 -0.42 -36.44
C SER A 183 -6.98 0.77 -35.54
N LYS A 184 -6.21 0.98 -34.46
CA LYS A 184 -6.52 1.99 -33.42
C LYS A 184 -5.30 2.77 -32.93
N ASP A 185 -4.13 2.61 -33.56
CA ASP A 185 -2.88 3.27 -33.16
C ASP A 185 -2.54 3.03 -31.67
N MET A 186 -2.81 1.81 -31.19
CA MET A 186 -2.73 1.45 -29.77
C MET A 186 -2.16 0.05 -29.57
N VAL A 187 -1.23 -0.07 -28.63
CA VAL A 187 -0.64 -1.33 -28.15
C VAL A 187 -0.96 -1.46 -26.67
N LEU A 188 -1.51 -2.60 -26.27
CA LEU A 188 -1.83 -2.89 -24.86
C LEU A 188 -0.61 -3.51 -24.17
N ILE A 189 -0.40 -3.15 -22.91
CA ILE A 189 0.77 -3.55 -22.14
C ILE A 189 0.27 -4.24 -20.88
N ARG A 190 0.84 -5.42 -20.60
CA ARG A 190 0.60 -6.16 -19.37
C ARG A 190 1.92 -6.45 -18.68
N GLY A 191 2.05 -6.00 -17.44
CA GLY A 191 3.12 -6.38 -16.53
C GLY A 191 2.67 -7.45 -15.53
N ASP A 192 3.43 -8.53 -15.43
CA ASP A 192 3.24 -9.63 -14.48
C ASP A 192 4.38 -9.60 -13.45
N VAL A 193 4.08 -9.24 -12.20
CA VAL A 193 5.04 -9.26 -11.09
C VAL A 193 5.25 -10.71 -10.65
N VAL A 194 6.37 -11.30 -11.07
CA VAL A 194 6.69 -12.72 -10.85
C VAL A 194 7.13 -12.98 -9.41
N LEU A 195 7.87 -12.05 -8.79
CA LEU A 195 8.30 -12.14 -7.40
C LEU A 195 7.79 -10.94 -6.57
N PRO A 196 6.54 -10.99 -6.07
CA PRO A 196 5.96 -9.91 -5.26
C PRO A 196 6.69 -9.63 -3.95
N SER A 197 7.55 -10.54 -3.49
CA SER A 197 8.43 -10.35 -2.32
C SER A 197 9.66 -9.51 -2.64
N LYS A 198 10.00 -9.34 -3.91
CA LYS A 198 11.18 -8.62 -4.39
C LYS A 198 10.84 -7.32 -5.09
N LEU A 199 9.61 -7.14 -5.58
CA LEU A 199 9.19 -5.98 -6.34
C LEU A 199 7.72 -5.66 -6.06
N THR A 200 7.41 -4.41 -5.71
CA THR A 200 6.03 -3.91 -5.54
C THR A 200 5.43 -3.46 -6.87
N ASP A 201 4.10 -3.35 -6.95
CA ASP A 201 3.42 -2.92 -8.18
C ASP A 201 3.85 -1.50 -8.62
N SER A 202 4.09 -0.59 -7.67
CA SER A 202 4.59 0.75 -7.95
C SER A 202 6.03 0.75 -8.47
N GLU A 203 6.88 -0.11 -7.94
CA GLU A 203 8.27 -0.27 -8.40
C GLU A 203 8.33 -0.93 -9.78
N ALA A 204 7.51 -1.95 -10.01
CA ALA A 204 7.39 -2.62 -11.30
C ALA A 204 6.88 -1.67 -12.38
N LYS A 205 5.88 -0.84 -12.05
CA LYS A 205 5.40 0.25 -12.90
C LYS A 205 6.55 1.20 -13.26
N TRP A 206 7.27 1.68 -12.25
CA TRP A 206 8.38 2.60 -12.43
C TRP A 206 9.49 2.01 -13.32
N LEU A 207 9.77 0.71 -13.22
CA LEU A 207 10.76 0.03 -14.08
C LEU A 207 10.35 0.03 -15.56
N VAL A 208 9.08 -0.25 -15.89
CA VAL A 208 8.61 -0.18 -17.28
C VAL A 208 8.74 1.23 -17.82
N GLU A 209 8.20 2.21 -17.09
CA GLU A 209 8.18 3.62 -17.49
C GLU A 209 9.60 4.15 -17.71
N THR A 210 10.51 3.82 -16.79
CA THR A 210 11.91 4.24 -16.88
C THR A 210 12.60 3.60 -18.08
N THR A 211 12.43 2.28 -18.28
CA THR A 211 12.99 1.57 -19.45
C THR A 211 12.50 2.18 -20.75
N GLN A 212 11.18 2.36 -20.87
CA GLN A 212 10.58 2.98 -22.05
C GLN A 212 11.13 4.39 -22.27
N SER A 213 11.29 5.20 -21.21
CA SER A 213 11.88 6.53 -21.33
C SER A 213 13.30 6.50 -21.89
N PHE A 214 14.15 5.55 -21.48
CA PHE A 214 15.50 5.39 -22.03
C PHE A 214 15.50 4.96 -23.50
N TYR A 215 14.56 4.08 -23.89
CA TYR A 215 14.49 3.61 -25.27
C TYR A 215 13.77 4.57 -26.20
N LEU A 216 12.82 5.38 -25.72
CA LEU A 216 12.01 6.27 -26.56
C LEU A 216 12.59 7.67 -26.70
N ASN A 217 13.39 8.14 -25.75
CA ASN A 217 14.01 9.47 -25.81
C ASN A 217 15.40 9.38 -26.49
N ASP A 218 15.61 10.16 -27.55
CA ASP A 218 16.85 10.14 -28.35
C ASP A 218 18.12 10.41 -27.53
N MET A 219 18.05 11.33 -26.56
CA MET A 219 19.20 11.68 -25.73
C MET A 219 19.52 10.57 -24.72
N ARG A 220 18.50 9.96 -24.12
CA ARG A 220 18.67 8.86 -23.18
C ARG A 220 19.06 7.56 -23.87
N TYR A 221 18.58 7.34 -25.10
CA TYR A 221 18.89 6.15 -25.87
C TYR A 221 20.39 6.04 -26.18
N LYS A 222 21.12 7.15 -26.26
CA LYS A 222 22.59 7.14 -26.38
C LYS A 222 23.27 6.38 -25.24
N LEU A 223 22.71 6.39 -24.03
CA LEU A 223 23.25 5.60 -22.90
C LEU A 223 22.96 4.11 -23.07
N VAL A 224 21.80 3.75 -23.60
CA VAL A 224 21.44 2.37 -23.94
C VAL A 224 22.35 1.85 -25.06
N GLU A 225 22.56 2.65 -26.10
CA GLU A 225 23.45 2.30 -27.20
C GLU A 225 24.89 2.14 -26.73
N ARG A 226 25.39 3.06 -25.89
CA ARG A 226 26.71 2.94 -25.29
C ARG A 226 26.84 1.68 -24.44
N PHE A 227 25.83 1.35 -23.64
CA PHE A 227 25.82 0.11 -22.85
C PHE A 227 25.97 -1.15 -23.73
N ASN A 228 25.25 -1.23 -24.85
CA ASN A 228 25.23 -2.41 -25.71
C ASN A 228 26.39 -2.48 -26.72
N LYS A 229 26.83 -1.34 -27.26
CA LYS A 229 27.80 -1.28 -28.38
C LYS A 229 29.19 -0.80 -27.96
N GLN A 230 29.30 -0.03 -26.87
CA GLN A 230 30.53 0.63 -26.41
C GLN A 230 30.68 0.47 -24.89
N THR A 231 30.52 -0.76 -24.39
CA THR A 231 30.40 -1.05 -22.94
C THR A 231 31.58 -0.52 -22.11
N HIS A 232 32.76 -0.41 -22.70
CA HIS A 232 33.95 0.14 -22.04
C HIS A 232 33.84 1.64 -21.71
N ASP A 233 33.06 2.40 -22.48
CA ASP A 233 32.82 3.83 -22.28
C ASP A 233 31.56 4.09 -21.43
N PHE A 234 30.81 3.04 -21.08
CA PHE A 234 29.60 3.17 -20.29
C PHE A 234 29.93 3.38 -18.81
N GLU A 235 29.43 4.49 -18.26
CA GLU A 235 29.49 4.77 -16.83
C GLU A 235 28.09 4.81 -16.21
N PHE A 236 27.86 3.98 -15.18
CA PHE A 236 26.57 3.92 -14.51
C PHE A 236 26.15 5.24 -13.85
N LYS A 237 27.12 6.10 -13.49
CA LYS A 237 26.86 7.44 -12.95
C LYS A 237 26.06 8.31 -13.94
N ASP A 238 26.25 8.10 -15.25
CA ASP A 238 25.54 8.86 -16.29
C ASP A 238 24.05 8.48 -16.30
N VAL A 239 23.72 7.23 -15.97
CA VAL A 239 22.34 6.76 -15.80
C VAL A 239 21.70 7.40 -14.56
N LEU A 240 22.44 7.46 -13.44
CA LEU A 240 21.98 8.14 -12.22
C LEU A 240 21.73 9.63 -12.49
N GLN A 241 22.64 10.30 -13.20
CA GLN A 241 22.50 11.71 -13.56
C GLN A 241 21.30 11.95 -14.49
N ALA A 242 21.08 11.07 -15.48
CA ALA A 242 19.93 11.16 -16.38
C ALA A 242 18.58 10.99 -15.66
N LEU A 243 18.59 10.39 -14.46
CA LEU A 243 17.45 10.21 -13.57
C LEU A 243 17.46 11.16 -12.36
N GLU A 244 18.40 12.10 -12.30
CA GLU A 244 18.60 13.02 -11.19
C GLU A 244 18.75 12.35 -9.81
N MET A 245 19.37 11.16 -9.79
CA MET A 245 19.59 10.40 -8.57
C MET A 245 20.93 10.76 -7.91
N PRO A 246 20.99 10.85 -6.57
CA PRO A 246 22.22 11.21 -5.87
C PRO A 246 23.28 10.12 -6.02
N ILE A 247 24.54 10.54 -6.24
CA ILE A 247 25.69 9.64 -6.29
C ILE A 247 26.11 9.31 -4.85
N LEU A 248 25.77 8.11 -4.39
CA LEU A 248 26.05 7.68 -3.01
C LEU A 248 27.54 7.29 -2.80
N PRO A 249 28.08 7.36 -1.57
CA PRO A 249 29.41 6.82 -1.23
C PRO A 249 29.50 5.30 -1.39
N LYS A 250 30.72 4.77 -1.55
CA LYS A 250 31.00 3.37 -1.96
C LYS A 250 30.33 2.28 -1.10
N ALA A 251 30.10 2.54 0.19
CA ALA A 251 29.46 1.60 1.13
C ALA A 251 27.93 1.46 0.95
N ARG A 252 27.29 2.28 0.11
CA ARG A 252 25.85 2.24 -0.18
C ARG A 252 25.53 1.97 -1.67
N ARG A 253 26.52 1.46 -2.41
CA ARG A 253 26.39 1.08 -3.82
C ARG A 253 26.32 -0.45 -3.91
N ASP A 254 25.37 -0.98 -4.67
CA ASP A 254 25.61 -2.27 -5.33
C ASP A 254 26.80 -2.07 -6.28
N VAL A 255 27.82 -2.93 -6.22
CA VAL A 255 29.08 -2.73 -6.95
C VAL A 255 28.84 -2.77 -8.47
N VAL A 256 28.68 -1.58 -9.05
CA VAL A 256 28.77 -1.32 -10.50
C VAL A 256 29.91 -0.32 -10.72
N THR A 257 31.13 -0.76 -10.46
CA THR A 257 32.34 -0.03 -10.87
C THR A 257 33.17 -0.95 -11.75
N LYS A 258 33.10 -0.71 -13.06
CA LYS A 258 33.70 -1.44 -14.20
C LYS A 258 32.94 -2.70 -14.67
N LEU A 259 31.93 -2.50 -15.51
CA LEU A 259 31.51 -3.51 -16.49
C LEU A 259 32.53 -3.50 -17.63
N GLY A 260 33.66 -4.19 -17.45
CA GLY A 260 34.64 -4.47 -18.50
C GLY A 260 34.26 -5.68 -19.36
N PRO A 261 34.94 -5.90 -20.50
CA PRO A 261 34.48 -6.69 -21.64
C PRO A 261 34.63 -8.20 -21.39
N VAL A 262 33.75 -8.79 -20.59
CA VAL A 262 33.66 -10.27 -20.47
C VAL A 262 32.25 -10.78 -20.84
N PHE A 263 31.27 -9.88 -20.97
CA PHE A 263 29.86 -10.26 -21.18
C PHE A 263 29.40 -10.26 -22.63
N PHE A 264 30.18 -9.70 -23.58
CA PHE A 264 29.74 -9.48 -24.95
C PHE A 264 30.77 -9.97 -25.97
N SER A 265 30.92 -11.29 -26.12
CA SER A 265 31.57 -11.89 -27.30
C SER A 265 30.62 -12.88 -27.97
N SER A 266 30.42 -12.65 -29.27
CA SER A 266 29.45 -13.26 -30.18
C SER A 266 29.37 -14.81 -30.13
N PRO A 267 28.18 -15.42 -30.34
CA PRO A 267 27.95 -16.88 -30.24
C PRO A 267 28.56 -17.74 -31.38
N SER A 268 29.46 -17.21 -32.20
CA SER A 268 29.95 -17.87 -33.42
C SER A 268 31.30 -18.60 -33.27
N ASN A 269 31.73 -18.97 -32.06
CA ASN A 269 33.04 -19.59 -31.83
C ASN A 269 32.92 -21.10 -31.52
N PRO A 270 33.46 -22.02 -32.36
CA PRO A 270 33.26 -23.47 -32.22
C PRO A 270 33.89 -24.10 -30.96
N LEU A 271 34.71 -23.36 -30.20
CA LEU A 271 35.17 -23.78 -28.87
C LEU A 271 34.07 -23.73 -27.79
N PHE A 272 32.97 -23.01 -28.04
CA PHE A 272 31.83 -22.88 -27.12
C PHE A 272 30.97 -24.16 -27.08
N VAL A 273 30.94 -24.92 -28.18
CA VAL A 273 30.20 -26.20 -28.27
C VAL A 273 30.86 -27.29 -27.43
N PHE A 274 32.19 -27.25 -27.26
CA PHE A 274 32.92 -28.22 -26.44
C PHE A 274 32.73 -27.99 -24.93
N PHE A 275 32.55 -26.73 -24.51
CA PHE A 275 32.32 -26.39 -23.10
C PHE A 275 30.87 -26.71 -22.66
N PHE A 276 29.90 -26.58 -23.57
CA PHE A 276 28.49 -26.89 -23.30
C PHE A 276 28.19 -28.39 -23.21
N PHE A 277 28.90 -29.24 -23.96
CA PHE A 277 28.69 -30.69 -23.90
C PHE A 277 29.19 -31.29 -22.57
N PHE A 278 30.24 -30.72 -21.96
CA PHE A 278 30.75 -31.19 -20.68
C PHE A 278 29.86 -30.76 -19.49
N PHE A 279 29.21 -29.60 -19.60
CA PHE A 279 28.32 -29.08 -18.56
C PHE A 279 26.94 -29.76 -18.56
N PHE A 280 26.42 -30.13 -19.75
CA PHE A 280 25.13 -30.82 -19.86
C PHE A 280 25.17 -32.26 -19.31
N VAL A 281 26.30 -32.97 -19.43
CA VAL A 281 26.44 -34.32 -18.85
C VAL A 281 26.50 -34.28 -17.32
N VAL A 282 26.96 -33.18 -16.72
CA VAL A 282 27.03 -33.04 -15.25
C VAL A 282 25.67 -32.59 -14.67
N VAL A 283 24.92 -31.73 -15.36
CA VAL A 283 23.65 -31.18 -14.85
C VAL A 283 22.46 -32.13 -15.11
N PHE A 284 22.46 -32.91 -16.19
CA PHE A 284 21.38 -33.87 -16.46
C PHE A 284 21.38 -35.06 -15.48
N PHE A 285 22.53 -35.39 -14.88
CA PHE A 285 22.61 -36.41 -13.82
C PHE A 285 22.15 -35.91 -12.43
N PHE A 286 22.07 -34.60 -12.20
CA PHE A 286 21.68 -34.05 -10.89
C PHE A 286 20.17 -33.77 -10.74
N SER A 287 19.40 -33.75 -11.84
CA SER A 287 17.94 -33.45 -11.80
C SER A 287 17.03 -34.68 -11.81
N HIS A 288 17.53 -35.88 -11.50
CA HIS A 288 16.70 -37.07 -11.27
C HIS A 288 16.81 -37.71 -9.88
N SER A 289 17.42 -37.02 -8.90
CA SER A 289 17.60 -37.56 -7.54
C SER A 289 16.69 -36.95 -6.49
N LEU A 290 15.38 -36.84 -6.78
CA LEU A 290 14.38 -36.59 -5.73
C LEU A 290 13.18 -37.55 -5.73
N SER A 291 13.25 -38.67 -6.46
CA SER A 291 12.24 -39.73 -6.42
C SER A 291 12.80 -41.13 -6.17
N LEU A 292 14.06 -41.27 -5.71
CA LEU A 292 14.69 -42.57 -5.40
C LEU A 292 15.51 -42.51 -4.10
N SER A 293 14.85 -42.20 -2.98
CA SER A 293 15.47 -42.22 -1.64
C SER A 293 15.38 -43.58 -0.94
N LEU A 294 15.19 -44.69 -1.67
CA LEU A 294 15.08 -46.04 -1.10
C LEU A 294 15.81 -47.16 -1.86
N LEU A 295 16.66 -46.86 -2.86
CA LEU A 295 17.21 -47.92 -3.73
C LEU A 295 18.68 -47.80 -4.18
N SER A 296 19.55 -47.05 -3.50
CA SER A 296 20.98 -46.97 -3.93
C SER A 296 22.05 -47.20 -2.85
N LEU A 297 21.76 -48.02 -1.83
CA LEU A 297 22.84 -48.60 -1.02
C LEU A 297 23.51 -49.83 -1.66
N SER A 298 23.04 -50.32 -2.82
CA SER A 298 23.54 -51.56 -3.44
C SER A 298 24.47 -51.38 -4.64
N THR A 299 24.75 -50.15 -5.11
CA THR A 299 25.48 -49.96 -6.39
C THR A 299 26.85 -49.26 -6.25
N LEU A 300 27.36 -49.08 -5.04
CA LEU A 300 28.67 -48.45 -4.77
C LEU A 300 29.77 -49.47 -4.43
N GLN A 301 29.77 -50.63 -5.11
CA GLN A 301 30.82 -51.65 -4.96
C GLN A 301 31.56 -52.00 -6.26
N SER A 302 31.33 -51.28 -7.37
CA SER A 302 32.01 -51.57 -8.64
C SER A 302 32.27 -50.27 -9.39
N GLN A 303 33.42 -49.63 -9.17
CA GLN A 303 34.21 -48.83 -10.14
C GLN A 303 35.46 -48.27 -9.42
N LYS A 304 36.42 -49.14 -9.09
CA LYS A 304 37.66 -48.77 -8.37
C LYS A 304 38.92 -48.48 -9.22
N PRO A 305 39.01 -48.59 -10.57
CA PRO A 305 40.27 -48.29 -11.25
C PRO A 305 40.16 -47.32 -12.45
N ARG A 306 39.95 -46.01 -12.25
CA ARG A 306 40.20 -44.99 -13.30
C ARG A 306 40.82 -43.66 -12.82
N LEU A 307 41.16 -43.52 -11.54
CA LEU A 307 41.63 -42.27 -10.94
C LEU A 307 43.15 -42.23 -10.65
N GLN A 308 43.97 -42.79 -11.55
CA GLN A 308 45.44 -42.76 -11.43
C GLN A 308 46.17 -41.97 -12.52
N ARG A 309 45.48 -41.25 -13.41
CA ARG A 309 46.12 -40.43 -14.47
C ARG A 309 45.60 -39.00 -14.50
N ALA A 310 45.93 -38.22 -13.47
CA ALA A 310 46.00 -36.75 -13.55
C ALA A 310 46.56 -36.19 -12.24
N ARG A 311 47.87 -36.33 -12.01
CA ARG A 311 48.59 -35.58 -10.98
C ARG A 311 49.86 -35.01 -11.62
N ARG A 312 49.88 -33.70 -11.90
CA ARG A 312 51.11 -32.90 -11.92
C ARG A 312 50.80 -31.39 -11.92
N ALA A 313 51.52 -30.71 -11.02
CA ALA A 313 51.86 -29.28 -10.93
C ALA A 313 50.89 -28.27 -10.28
N ALA A 314 51.05 -28.08 -8.95
CA ALA A 314 51.30 -26.80 -8.24
C ALA A 314 51.21 -27.06 -6.70
N PRO A 315 51.95 -26.34 -5.83
CA PRO A 315 52.23 -26.77 -4.46
C PRO A 315 51.03 -26.51 -3.54
N MET A 316 50.52 -27.55 -2.88
CA MET A 316 49.47 -27.48 -1.86
C MET A 316 49.91 -28.18 -0.58
N ALA A 317 49.50 -27.61 0.54
CA ALA A 317 49.60 -28.17 1.88
C ALA A 317 49.12 -29.64 1.92
N ASP A 318 49.68 -30.42 2.85
CA ASP A 318 49.52 -31.86 2.99
C ASP A 318 48.04 -32.34 2.99
N PRO A 319 47.54 -32.95 1.90
CA PRO A 319 46.13 -33.33 1.75
C PRO A 319 45.72 -34.59 2.55
N SER A 320 46.67 -35.27 3.20
CA SER A 320 46.44 -36.59 3.80
C SER A 320 45.75 -36.54 5.16
N GLY A 321 45.96 -35.46 5.94
CA GLY A 321 45.33 -35.27 7.25
C GLY A 321 43.85 -34.87 7.17
N GLU A 322 43.49 -33.96 6.25
CA GLU A 322 42.12 -33.45 6.13
C GLU A 322 41.09 -34.52 5.74
N ALA A 323 41.46 -35.43 4.84
CA ALA A 323 40.58 -36.52 4.41
C ALA A 323 40.24 -37.46 5.58
N ASN A 324 41.22 -37.77 6.43
CA ASN A 324 41.03 -38.63 7.60
C ASN A 324 40.10 -38.02 8.65
N HIS A 325 40.10 -36.68 8.82
CA HIS A 325 39.20 -36.01 9.76
C HIS A 325 37.74 -36.01 9.28
N ILE A 326 37.52 -35.86 7.97
CA ILE A 326 36.19 -35.89 7.37
C ILE A 326 35.60 -37.30 7.42
N GLU A 327 36.40 -38.33 7.09
CA GLU A 327 35.97 -39.73 7.16
C GLU A 327 35.53 -40.13 8.57
N LYS A 328 36.32 -39.77 9.59
CA LYS A 328 35.96 -39.98 11.00
C LYS A 328 34.65 -39.30 11.40
N LEU A 329 34.39 -38.10 10.89
CA LEU A 329 33.13 -37.38 11.14
C LEU A 329 31.91 -38.13 10.58
N TYR A 330 32.04 -38.71 9.38
CA TYR A 330 31.00 -39.57 8.82
C TYR A 330 30.81 -40.83 9.66
N GLU A 331 31.89 -41.50 10.05
CA GLU A 331 31.82 -42.68 10.92
C GLU A 331 31.12 -42.38 12.25
N PHE A 332 31.46 -41.26 12.91
CA PHE A 332 30.78 -40.85 14.14
C PHE A 332 29.28 -40.63 13.90
N GLY A 333 28.92 -39.93 12.82
CA GLY A 333 27.53 -39.67 12.46
C GLY A 333 26.73 -40.93 12.13
N GLU A 334 27.34 -41.89 11.44
CA GLU A 334 26.74 -43.19 11.11
C GLU A 334 26.53 -44.03 12.37
N ARG A 335 27.56 -44.19 13.21
CA ARG A 335 27.44 -44.93 14.49
C ARG A 335 26.35 -44.33 15.39
N LEU A 336 26.24 -43.01 15.45
CA LEU A 336 25.17 -42.34 16.19
C LEU A 336 23.79 -42.58 15.56
N ASN A 337 23.67 -42.57 14.23
CA ASN A 337 22.39 -42.86 13.58
C ASN A 337 21.94 -44.30 13.81
N GLU A 338 22.84 -45.27 13.65
CA GLU A 338 22.57 -46.71 13.75
C GLU A 338 22.36 -47.17 15.20
N SER A 339 22.86 -46.40 16.18
CA SER A 339 22.68 -46.75 17.59
C SER A 339 21.21 -46.72 18.02
N LYS A 340 20.80 -47.81 18.69
CA LYS A 340 19.49 -47.95 19.33
C LYS A 340 19.34 -46.99 20.52
N ASP A 341 20.40 -46.86 21.32
CA ASP A 341 20.49 -45.89 22.40
C ASP A 341 21.68 -44.95 22.14
N LYS A 342 21.35 -43.75 21.67
CA LYS A 342 22.33 -42.74 21.28
C LYS A 342 23.09 -42.21 22.49
N SER A 343 22.48 -42.19 23.67
CA SER A 343 23.08 -41.61 24.89
C SER A 343 24.37 -42.33 25.31
N GLN A 344 24.53 -43.61 24.95
CA GLN A 344 25.72 -44.41 25.27
C GLN A 344 26.95 -44.03 24.43
N ASN A 345 26.75 -43.33 23.30
CA ASN A 345 27.81 -43.03 22.33
C ASN A 345 28.43 -41.64 22.58
N VAL A 346 28.69 -41.31 23.85
CA VAL A 346 29.22 -40.00 24.28
C VAL A 346 30.52 -39.65 23.56
N LYS A 347 31.42 -40.63 23.38
CA LYS A 347 32.70 -40.43 22.71
C LYS A 347 32.56 -40.06 21.23
N ASP A 348 31.57 -40.61 20.55
CA ASP A 348 31.33 -40.31 19.14
C ASP A 348 30.78 -38.88 18.99
N TYR A 349 29.87 -38.47 19.88
CA TYR A 349 29.36 -37.10 19.89
C TYR A 349 30.44 -36.07 20.27
N GLN A 350 31.27 -36.37 21.28
CA GLN A 350 32.44 -35.54 21.60
C GLN A 350 33.43 -35.48 20.43
N GLY A 351 33.59 -36.58 19.69
CA GLY A 351 34.40 -36.64 18.48
C GLY A 351 33.91 -35.66 17.41
N ILE A 352 32.59 -35.56 17.21
CA ILE A 352 31.97 -34.59 16.29
C ILE A 352 32.23 -33.15 16.73
N ILE A 353 32.05 -32.85 18.02
CA ILE A 353 32.32 -31.51 18.59
C ILE A 353 33.79 -31.14 18.37
N ASN A 354 34.72 -32.05 18.66
CA ASN A 354 36.15 -31.78 18.51
C ASN A 354 36.57 -31.59 17.05
N ALA A 355 35.95 -32.33 16.12
CA ALA A 355 36.25 -32.23 14.69
C ALA A 355 35.82 -30.89 14.08
N ALA A 356 34.90 -30.16 14.73
CA ALA A 356 34.52 -28.80 14.35
C ALA A 356 35.66 -27.78 14.40
N LYS A 357 36.83 -28.13 14.96
CA LYS A 357 38.00 -27.23 15.03
C LYS A 357 39.05 -27.48 13.94
N THR A 358 38.71 -28.31 12.94
CA THR A 358 39.67 -28.79 11.92
C THR A 358 39.47 -28.08 10.57
N SER A 359 39.20 -28.82 9.49
CA SER A 359 39.08 -28.27 8.14
C SER A 359 37.73 -27.60 7.89
N VAL A 360 37.64 -26.77 6.85
CA VAL A 360 36.38 -26.09 6.44
C VAL A 360 35.24 -27.08 6.19
N LYS A 361 35.53 -28.20 5.51
CA LYS A 361 34.55 -29.26 5.26
C LYS A 361 34.12 -29.97 6.54
N ALA A 362 35.05 -30.21 7.46
CA ALA A 362 34.75 -30.78 8.76
C ALA A 362 33.86 -29.85 9.60
N LYS A 363 34.13 -28.53 9.58
CA LYS A 363 33.29 -27.49 10.19
C LYS A 363 31.86 -27.50 9.63
N GLN A 364 31.71 -27.52 8.30
CA GLN A 364 30.39 -27.57 7.65
C GLN A 364 29.60 -28.84 8.01
N LEU A 365 30.27 -29.99 8.13
CA LEU A 365 29.63 -31.24 8.50
C LEU A 365 29.30 -31.27 10.01
N ALA A 366 30.20 -30.81 10.87
CA ALA A 366 29.98 -30.69 12.30
C ALA A 366 28.79 -29.77 12.61
N ALA A 367 28.66 -28.63 11.90
CA ALA A 367 27.51 -27.72 11.99
C ALA A 367 26.15 -28.40 11.69
N GLN A 368 26.14 -29.53 10.98
CA GLN A 368 24.93 -30.33 10.74
C GLN A 368 24.70 -31.38 11.82
N LEU A 369 25.77 -32.01 12.29
CA LEU A 369 25.70 -33.17 13.17
C LEU A 369 25.57 -32.80 14.64
N ILE A 370 26.25 -31.75 15.11
CA ILE A 370 26.18 -31.27 16.51
C ILE A 370 24.71 -31.07 16.92
N PRO A 371 23.92 -30.18 16.28
CA PRO A 371 22.58 -29.90 16.75
C PRO A 371 21.60 -31.07 16.52
N ARG A 372 21.92 -31.99 15.59
CA ARG A 372 21.09 -33.17 15.31
C ARG A 372 21.06 -34.17 16.45
N PHE A 373 22.17 -34.35 17.16
CA PHE A 373 22.30 -35.33 18.24
C PHE A 373 22.28 -34.72 19.64
N PHE A 374 22.27 -33.39 19.73
CA PHE A 374 22.33 -32.62 20.96
C PHE A 374 21.48 -33.15 22.12
N LYS A 375 20.19 -33.43 21.88
CA LYS A 375 19.23 -33.85 22.92
C LYS A 375 19.60 -35.13 23.67
N PHE A 376 20.45 -35.98 23.08
CA PHE A 376 20.83 -37.27 23.67
C PHE A 376 22.00 -37.13 24.67
N PHE A 377 22.65 -35.95 24.73
CA PHE A 377 23.88 -35.74 25.49
C PHE A 377 23.80 -34.47 26.35
N PRO A 378 22.94 -34.42 27.38
CA PRO A 378 22.76 -33.24 28.23
C PRO A 378 24.06 -32.82 28.95
N GLU A 379 24.93 -33.77 29.28
CA GLU A 379 26.24 -33.50 29.90
C GLU A 379 27.21 -32.74 28.98
N LEU A 380 27.01 -32.83 27.66
CA LEU A 380 27.82 -32.15 26.64
C LEU A 380 27.09 -30.94 26.03
N SER A 381 26.00 -30.49 26.63
CA SER A 381 25.17 -29.39 26.11
C SER A 381 25.95 -28.08 25.96
N GLN A 382 26.65 -27.65 27.01
CA GLN A 382 27.41 -26.40 27.01
C GLN A 382 28.57 -26.42 25.98
N PRO A 383 29.46 -27.44 25.95
CA PRO A 383 30.47 -27.56 24.91
C PRO A 383 29.91 -27.59 23.48
N ALA A 384 28.76 -28.24 23.27
CA ALA A 384 28.11 -28.32 21.96
C ALA A 384 27.59 -26.96 21.51
N ILE A 385 26.93 -26.20 22.39
CA ILE A 385 26.44 -24.86 22.07
C ILE A 385 27.62 -23.92 21.81
N ASP A 386 28.61 -23.89 22.69
CA ASP A 386 29.77 -22.98 22.54
C ASP A 386 30.52 -23.25 21.25
N THR A 387 30.82 -24.51 20.96
CA THR A 387 31.46 -24.90 19.69
C THR A 387 30.59 -24.51 18.48
N HIS A 388 29.27 -24.61 18.59
CA HIS A 388 28.38 -24.23 17.49
C HIS A 388 28.26 -22.71 17.31
N LEU A 389 28.40 -21.93 18.39
CA LEU A 389 28.51 -20.47 18.32
C LEU A 389 29.81 -20.05 17.65
N ASP A 390 30.93 -20.71 17.97
CA ASP A 390 32.21 -20.48 17.27
C ASP A 390 32.03 -20.65 15.75
N LEU A 391 31.28 -21.67 15.30
CA LEU A 391 31.00 -21.92 13.88
C LEU A 391 30.17 -20.82 13.19
N ILE A 392 29.39 -20.04 13.95
CA ILE A 392 28.62 -18.89 13.43
C ILE A 392 29.55 -17.70 13.16
N GLU A 393 30.68 -17.61 13.84
CA GLU A 393 31.64 -16.50 13.74
C GLU A 393 32.82 -16.81 12.78
N GLU A 394 32.81 -17.97 12.14
CA GLU A 394 33.86 -18.41 11.20
C GLU A 394 33.99 -17.53 9.95
N GLU A 395 35.19 -17.38 9.38
CA GLU A 395 35.43 -16.54 8.19
C GLU A 395 34.75 -17.08 6.92
N GLU A 396 34.56 -18.40 6.82
CA GLU A 396 33.99 -19.07 5.66
C GLU A 396 32.46 -18.99 5.66
N LEU A 397 31.89 -18.26 4.69
CA LEU A 397 30.44 -18.06 4.52
C LEU A 397 29.65 -19.37 4.55
N GLY A 398 30.17 -20.42 3.89
CA GLY A 398 29.51 -21.72 3.84
C GLY A 398 29.40 -22.40 5.21
N VAL A 399 30.36 -22.17 6.11
CA VAL A 399 30.33 -22.70 7.49
C VAL A 399 29.28 -21.94 8.30
N ARG A 400 29.32 -20.59 8.29
CA ARG A 400 28.37 -19.75 9.03
C ARG A 400 26.93 -20.04 8.63
N VAL A 401 26.64 -20.10 7.33
CA VAL A 401 25.30 -20.41 6.81
C VAL A 401 24.81 -21.78 7.28
N GLN A 402 25.69 -22.77 7.34
CA GLN A 402 25.33 -24.11 7.79
C GLN A 402 25.10 -24.18 9.30
N ALA A 403 25.91 -23.45 10.09
CA ALA A 403 25.72 -23.30 11.52
C ALA A 403 24.38 -22.61 11.84
N ILE A 404 24.05 -21.51 11.14
CA ILE A 404 22.77 -20.80 11.28
C ILE A 404 21.58 -21.70 10.98
N ARG A 405 21.65 -22.51 9.91
CA ARG A 405 20.59 -23.48 9.57
C ARG A 405 20.42 -24.58 10.61
N GLY A 406 21.49 -24.90 11.35
CA GLY A 406 21.48 -25.88 12.42
C GLY A 406 20.84 -25.38 13.71
N LEU A 407 20.80 -24.06 13.95
CA LEU A 407 20.32 -23.48 15.20
C LEU A 407 18.93 -23.96 15.66
N PRO A 408 17.89 -24.04 14.79
CA PRO A 408 16.57 -24.51 15.21
C PRO A 408 16.56 -25.96 15.72
N LEU A 409 17.52 -26.80 15.29
CA LEU A 409 17.57 -28.20 15.69
C LEU A 409 17.94 -28.37 17.16
N PHE A 410 18.66 -27.41 17.77
CA PHE A 410 18.89 -27.36 19.22
C PHE A 410 17.62 -27.19 20.05
N CYS A 411 16.50 -26.83 19.42
CA CYS A 411 15.26 -26.56 20.14
C CYS A 411 14.26 -27.72 20.02
N LYS A 412 14.38 -28.59 19.00
CA LYS A 412 13.32 -29.53 18.57
C LYS A 412 12.70 -30.36 19.71
N ASP A 413 13.51 -30.74 20.68
CA ASP A 413 13.12 -31.54 21.85
C ASP A 413 13.61 -30.91 23.18
N THR A 414 14.04 -29.65 23.11
CA THR A 414 14.70 -28.87 24.19
C THR A 414 14.23 -27.41 24.10
N PRO A 415 12.92 -27.15 24.36
CA PRO A 415 12.29 -25.84 24.15
C PRO A 415 12.85 -24.73 25.05
N GLU A 416 13.50 -25.07 26.16
CA GLU A 416 14.18 -24.14 27.06
C GLU A 416 15.27 -23.31 26.37
N HIS A 417 15.81 -23.78 25.25
CA HIS A 417 16.81 -23.06 24.46
C HIS A 417 16.21 -22.06 23.47
N ILE A 418 14.91 -22.08 23.20
CA ILE A 418 14.28 -21.27 22.14
C ILE A 418 14.56 -19.79 22.34
N ALA A 419 14.38 -19.25 23.53
CA ALA A 419 14.60 -17.83 23.79
C ALA A 419 16.06 -17.42 23.48
N LYS A 420 17.04 -18.19 23.98
CA LYS A 420 18.46 -17.93 23.74
C LYS A 420 18.82 -18.00 22.25
N ILE A 421 18.29 -19.00 21.54
CA ILE A 421 18.58 -19.20 20.11
C ILE A 421 17.91 -18.11 19.25
N VAL A 422 16.69 -17.69 19.60
CA VAL A 422 16.04 -16.53 18.95
C VAL A 422 16.86 -15.27 19.18
N ASP A 423 17.36 -15.03 20.40
CA ASP A 423 18.20 -13.86 20.69
C ASP A 423 19.46 -13.82 19.80
N ILE A 424 20.13 -14.97 19.63
CA ILE A 424 21.28 -15.10 18.72
C ILE A 424 20.88 -14.80 17.28
N LEU A 425 19.80 -15.41 16.77
CA LEU A 425 19.34 -15.21 15.41
C LEU A 425 18.92 -13.77 15.13
N VAL A 426 18.36 -13.07 16.12
CA VAL A 426 18.00 -11.65 16.01
C VAL A 426 19.24 -10.79 15.78
N GLN A 427 20.34 -11.05 16.49
CA GLN A 427 21.61 -10.34 16.24
C GLN A 427 22.10 -10.57 14.81
N LEU A 428 21.91 -11.77 14.27
CA LEU A 428 22.32 -12.12 12.91
C LEU A 428 21.40 -11.54 11.81
N LEU A 429 20.24 -10.97 12.14
CA LEU A 429 19.41 -10.22 11.16
C LEU A 429 20.15 -8.99 10.60
N ALA A 430 21.16 -8.51 11.32
CA ALA A 430 22.04 -7.43 10.93
C ALA A 430 23.02 -7.79 9.81
N SER A 431 23.19 -9.08 9.47
CA SER A 431 24.21 -9.52 8.51
C SER A 431 24.06 -8.83 7.15
N GLU A 432 25.16 -8.35 6.58
CA GLU A 432 25.15 -7.72 5.25
C GLU A 432 24.95 -8.77 4.15
N GLU A 433 25.43 -9.99 4.40
CA GLU A 433 25.37 -11.11 3.47
C GLU A 433 23.93 -11.61 3.26
N PHE A 434 23.49 -11.61 2.00
CA PHE A 434 22.12 -12.00 1.67
C PHE A 434 21.84 -13.48 2.01
N VAL A 435 22.81 -14.35 1.79
CA VAL A 435 22.67 -15.81 2.02
C VAL A 435 22.54 -16.12 3.50
N GLU A 436 23.28 -15.41 4.36
CA GLU A 436 23.13 -15.51 5.81
C GLU A 436 21.78 -14.99 6.27
N ARG A 437 21.38 -13.79 5.83
CA ARG A 437 20.06 -13.25 6.19
C ARG A 437 18.92 -14.17 5.79
N ASP A 438 18.99 -14.80 4.61
CA ASP A 438 18.01 -15.80 4.18
C ASP A 438 18.03 -17.05 5.09
N ALA A 439 19.21 -17.50 5.51
CA ALA A 439 19.35 -18.60 6.48
C ALA A 439 18.76 -18.23 7.85
N VAL A 440 19.02 -17.01 8.35
CA VAL A 440 18.47 -16.49 9.60
C VAL A 440 16.95 -16.42 9.54
N HIS A 441 16.39 -15.85 8.47
CA HIS A 441 14.93 -15.81 8.27
C HIS A 441 14.31 -17.20 8.28
N LYS A 442 14.93 -18.17 7.61
CA LYS A 442 14.45 -19.57 7.59
C LYS A 442 14.55 -20.21 8.97
N ALA A 443 15.63 -19.94 9.71
CA ALA A 443 15.83 -20.46 11.06
C ALA A 443 14.80 -19.89 12.06
N LEU A 444 14.59 -18.57 12.07
CA LEU A 444 13.54 -17.93 12.87
C LEU A 444 12.14 -18.46 12.52
N MET A 445 11.85 -18.65 11.23
CA MET A 445 10.59 -19.23 10.78
C MET A 445 10.42 -20.70 11.19
N ALA A 446 11.50 -21.46 11.32
CA ALA A 446 11.44 -22.82 11.84
C ALA A 446 11.12 -22.84 13.34
N LEU A 447 11.76 -21.97 14.13
CA LEU A 447 11.48 -21.81 15.57
C LEU A 447 10.05 -21.35 15.83
N LEU A 448 9.57 -20.36 15.07
CA LEU A 448 8.18 -19.89 15.15
C LEU A 448 7.16 -21.00 14.91
N ARG A 449 7.44 -21.94 13.99
CA ARG A 449 6.56 -23.09 13.75
C ARG A 449 6.69 -24.17 14.82
N GLN A 450 7.80 -24.20 15.53
CA GLN A 450 8.05 -25.18 16.58
C GLN A 450 7.38 -24.75 17.90
N ASP A 451 7.58 -23.50 18.30
CA ASP A 451 6.91 -22.88 19.45
C ASP A 451 6.64 -21.40 19.14
N VAL A 452 5.40 -21.13 18.74
CA VAL A 452 4.94 -19.80 18.35
C VAL A 452 4.99 -18.85 19.54
N LYS A 453 4.58 -19.31 20.73
CA LYS A 453 4.43 -18.46 21.92
C LYS A 453 5.79 -18.04 22.45
N ALA A 454 6.71 -18.97 22.63
CA ALA A 454 8.06 -18.68 23.10
C ALA A 454 8.82 -17.81 22.08
N SER A 455 8.75 -18.17 20.79
CA SER A 455 9.48 -17.44 19.74
C SER A 455 8.98 -16.01 19.55
N LEU A 456 7.66 -15.79 19.53
CA LEU A 456 7.10 -14.43 19.45
C LEU A 456 7.46 -13.61 20.69
N THR A 457 7.42 -14.20 21.88
CA THR A 457 7.79 -13.52 23.13
C THR A 457 9.25 -13.06 23.08
N ALA A 458 10.15 -13.94 22.64
CA ALA A 458 11.56 -13.61 22.47
C ALA A 458 11.78 -12.53 21.39
N LEU A 459 11.12 -12.61 20.23
CA LEU A 459 11.20 -11.59 19.19
C LEU A 459 10.73 -10.21 19.67
N PHE A 460 9.58 -10.14 20.34
CA PHE A 460 9.02 -8.87 20.82
C PHE A 460 9.85 -8.23 21.94
N LYS A 461 10.65 -9.01 22.68
CA LYS A 461 11.63 -8.47 23.63
C LYS A 461 12.60 -7.49 22.96
N HIS A 462 13.02 -7.76 21.72
CA HIS A 462 13.92 -6.89 20.95
C HIS A 462 13.24 -5.68 20.33
N ILE A 463 11.90 -5.64 20.27
CA ILE A 463 11.16 -4.43 19.89
C ILE A 463 11.17 -3.43 21.06
N GLY A 464 11.21 -3.96 22.29
CA GLY A 464 11.17 -3.18 23.51
C GLY A 464 9.75 -3.05 24.09
N SER A 465 9.73 -2.71 25.37
CA SER A 465 8.54 -2.37 26.16
C SER A 465 8.86 -1.28 27.18
N VAL A 466 7.86 -0.85 27.93
CA VAL A 466 8.02 0.14 29.03
C VAL A 466 9.05 -0.29 30.05
N ASP A 467 8.99 -1.57 30.43
CA ASP A 467 9.82 -2.14 31.49
C ASP A 467 11.22 -2.51 30.97
N GLU A 468 11.33 -2.84 29.69
CA GLU A 468 12.56 -3.25 29.01
C GLU A 468 12.67 -2.54 27.64
N PRO A 469 13.15 -1.29 27.58
CA PRO A 469 13.31 -0.56 26.33
C PRO A 469 14.42 -1.19 25.48
N SER A 470 14.24 -1.20 24.14
CA SER A 470 15.26 -1.70 23.23
C SER A 470 16.49 -0.77 23.26
N THR A 471 17.66 -1.33 23.51
CA THR A 471 18.92 -0.57 23.51
C THR A 471 19.53 -0.41 22.12
N ASP A 472 19.15 -1.28 21.18
CA ASP A 472 19.65 -1.30 19.80
C ASP A 472 18.52 -1.00 18.80
N GLU A 473 18.48 0.25 18.34
CA GLU A 473 17.49 0.74 17.38
C GLU A 473 17.59 0.07 16.01
N PHE A 474 18.81 -0.31 15.60
CA PHE A 474 19.03 -0.97 14.32
C PHE A 474 18.44 -2.38 14.34
N ILE A 475 18.69 -3.13 15.41
CA ILE A 475 18.09 -4.45 15.62
C ILE A 475 16.57 -4.36 15.75
N ARG A 476 16.05 -3.36 16.48
CA ARG A 476 14.61 -3.07 16.59
C ARG A 476 13.95 -2.95 15.22
N GLU A 477 14.55 -2.16 14.32
CA GLU A 477 14.06 -1.97 12.94
C GLU A 477 14.06 -3.29 12.13
N LYS A 478 15.11 -4.12 12.27
CA LYS A 478 15.18 -5.42 11.59
C LYS A 478 14.12 -6.38 12.09
N VAL A 479 13.89 -6.44 13.39
CA VAL A 479 12.85 -7.29 13.99
C VAL A 479 11.45 -6.85 13.56
N LEU A 480 11.16 -5.55 13.60
CA LEU A 480 9.89 -5.01 13.11
C LEU A 480 9.66 -5.34 11.64
N SER A 481 10.69 -5.19 10.80
CA SER A 481 10.61 -5.55 9.38
C SER A 481 10.37 -7.06 9.19
N PHE A 482 11.06 -7.91 9.95
CA PHE A 482 10.85 -9.35 9.91
C PHE A 482 9.43 -9.74 10.31
N ILE A 483 8.91 -9.17 11.41
CA ILE A 483 7.55 -9.44 11.89
C ILE A 483 6.51 -9.00 10.85
N ARG A 484 6.65 -7.78 10.31
CA ARG A 484 5.78 -7.23 9.27
C ARG A 484 5.76 -8.11 8.03
N ASP A 485 6.92 -8.53 7.54
CA ASP A 485 7.06 -9.13 6.21
C ASP A 485 6.94 -10.66 6.23
N LYS A 486 7.21 -11.31 7.38
CA LYS A 486 7.25 -12.78 7.50
C LYS A 486 6.22 -13.35 8.46
N VAL A 487 5.93 -12.67 9.57
CA VAL A 487 5.05 -13.21 10.62
C VAL A 487 3.59 -12.82 10.38
N PHE A 488 3.31 -11.53 10.21
CA PHE A 488 1.95 -11.03 10.01
C PHE A 488 1.20 -11.63 8.81
N PRO A 489 1.83 -11.90 7.65
CA PRO A 489 1.14 -12.47 6.49
C PRO A 489 0.62 -13.90 6.71
N ILE A 490 1.26 -14.67 7.59
CA ILE A 490 0.94 -16.09 7.86
C ILE A 490 0.28 -16.30 9.22
N LYS A 491 -0.29 -15.24 9.82
CA LYS A 491 -0.96 -15.31 11.13
C LYS A 491 -1.96 -16.46 11.28
N ALA A 492 -2.68 -16.82 10.22
CA ALA A 492 -3.66 -17.91 10.23
C ALA A 492 -3.01 -19.32 10.32
N GLU A 493 -1.76 -19.45 9.88
CA GLU A 493 -0.95 -20.65 10.05
C GLU A 493 -0.40 -20.72 11.48
N LEU A 494 0.20 -19.62 11.95
CA LEU A 494 0.96 -19.57 13.21
C LEU A 494 0.09 -19.46 14.46
N LEU A 495 -0.94 -18.61 14.47
CA LEU A 495 -1.69 -18.30 15.68
C LEU A 495 -2.73 -19.40 15.96
N LYS A 496 -2.28 -20.51 16.53
CA LYS A 496 -3.12 -21.64 16.94
C LYS A 496 -2.74 -22.15 18.34
N PRO A 497 -3.71 -22.40 19.25
CA PRO A 497 -5.15 -22.14 19.13
C PRO A 497 -5.46 -20.66 18.91
N GLN A 498 -6.43 -20.35 18.04
CA GLN A 498 -6.59 -19.02 17.46
C GLN A 498 -6.82 -17.92 18.51
N GLU A 499 -7.82 -18.07 19.37
CA GLU A 499 -8.16 -17.02 20.33
C GLU A 499 -7.05 -16.75 21.35
N GLU A 500 -6.44 -17.81 21.91
CA GLU A 500 -5.34 -17.67 22.87
C GLU A 500 -4.12 -16.99 22.24
N MET A 501 -3.73 -17.41 21.03
CA MET A 501 -2.54 -16.86 20.38
C MET A 501 -2.77 -15.45 19.81
N GLU A 502 -3.98 -15.13 19.34
CA GLU A 502 -4.37 -13.77 18.98
C GLU A 502 -4.39 -12.85 20.21
N ARG A 503 -4.75 -13.35 21.40
CA ARG A 503 -4.62 -12.60 22.66
C ARG A 503 -3.16 -12.37 23.03
N HIS A 504 -2.35 -13.41 23.00
CA HIS A 504 -0.92 -13.32 23.33
C HIS A 504 -0.19 -12.29 22.47
N ILE A 505 -0.35 -12.33 21.14
CA ILE A 505 0.28 -11.34 20.26
C ILE A 505 -0.30 -9.94 20.43
N THR A 506 -1.59 -9.81 20.77
CA THR A 506 -2.19 -8.51 21.09
C THR A 506 -1.52 -7.89 22.32
N ASP A 507 -1.26 -8.67 23.36
CA ASP A 507 -0.61 -8.18 24.58
C ASP A 507 0.86 -7.84 24.33
N LEU A 508 1.57 -8.61 23.49
CA LEU A 508 2.91 -8.27 23.03
C LEU A 508 2.92 -6.95 22.26
N VAL A 509 2.00 -6.77 21.30
CA VAL A 509 1.87 -5.52 20.54
C VAL A 509 1.63 -4.35 21.49
N LYS A 510 0.67 -4.44 22.41
CA LYS A 510 0.36 -3.36 23.37
C LYS A 510 1.57 -2.94 24.20
N LYS A 511 2.38 -3.90 24.67
CA LYS A 511 3.60 -3.62 25.43
C LYS A 511 4.62 -2.84 24.62
N SER A 512 4.61 -3.00 23.30
CA SER A 512 5.52 -2.33 22.38
C SER A 512 4.97 -1.01 21.81
N LEU A 513 3.81 -0.49 22.25
CA LEU A 513 3.20 0.72 21.67
C LEU A 513 3.67 2.05 22.26
N GLU A 514 4.45 2.06 23.35
CA GLU A 514 4.78 3.34 24.00
C GLU A 514 5.79 4.20 23.23
N ASP A 515 6.78 3.59 22.57
CA ASP A 515 7.79 4.29 21.76
C ASP A 515 7.75 3.81 20.31
N VAL A 516 6.65 4.11 19.62
CA VAL A 516 6.44 3.76 18.22
C VAL A 516 6.31 4.98 17.33
N THR A 517 6.82 4.87 16.12
CA THR A 517 6.56 5.86 15.06
C THR A 517 5.11 5.77 14.57
N GLY A 518 4.60 6.82 13.92
CA GLY A 518 3.25 6.79 13.34
C GLY A 518 3.05 5.68 12.30
N ALA A 519 4.12 5.30 11.58
CA ALA A 519 4.09 4.20 10.62
C ALA A 519 4.03 2.82 11.32
N GLU A 520 4.80 2.65 12.39
CA GLU A 520 4.77 1.43 13.22
C GLU A 520 3.43 1.26 13.92
N PHE A 521 2.89 2.34 14.49
CA PHE A 521 1.56 2.32 15.10
C PHE A 521 0.49 1.89 14.10
N ARG A 522 0.50 2.47 12.88
CA ARG A 522 -0.43 2.09 11.81
C ARG A 522 -0.26 0.62 11.42
N MET A 523 0.98 0.15 11.27
CA MET A 523 1.29 -1.26 10.99
C MET A 523 0.69 -2.20 12.04
N PHE A 524 0.90 -1.91 13.33
CA PHE A 524 0.34 -2.70 14.42
C PHE A 524 -1.18 -2.66 14.43
N MET A 525 -1.78 -1.48 14.26
CA MET A 525 -3.23 -1.34 14.27
C MET A 525 -3.90 -2.03 13.09
N ASP A 526 -3.29 -2.01 11.90
CA ASP A 526 -3.78 -2.74 10.73
C ASP A 526 -3.64 -4.25 10.92
N PHE A 527 -2.57 -4.70 11.57
CA PHE A 527 -2.42 -6.10 11.98
C PHE A 527 -3.49 -6.52 13.00
N LEU A 528 -3.70 -5.76 14.08
CA LEU A 528 -4.71 -6.06 15.10
C LEU A 528 -6.12 -6.13 14.49
N LYS A 529 -6.48 -5.19 13.61
CA LYS A 529 -7.76 -5.23 12.85
C LYS A 529 -7.96 -6.51 12.05
N SER A 530 -6.88 -7.14 11.62
CA SER A 530 -6.91 -8.36 10.82
C SER A 530 -7.10 -9.63 11.64
N LEU A 531 -7.05 -9.55 12.98
CA LEU A 531 -7.27 -10.69 13.88
C LEU A 531 -8.77 -10.97 14.05
N SER A 532 -9.12 -12.25 14.21
CA SER A 532 -10.52 -12.66 14.35
C SER A 532 -11.17 -12.09 15.62
N ILE A 533 -10.41 -11.96 16.72
CA ILE A 533 -10.86 -11.37 17.98
C ILE A 533 -11.30 -9.90 17.86
N PHE A 534 -10.93 -9.23 16.76
CA PHE A 534 -11.28 -7.84 16.44
C PHE A 534 -12.09 -7.70 15.14
N GLY A 535 -12.49 -8.83 14.53
CA GLY A 535 -13.21 -8.86 13.25
C GLY A 535 -14.62 -8.26 13.31
N GLU A 536 -15.37 -8.37 12.20
CA GLU A 536 -16.72 -7.77 12.07
C GLU A 536 -17.72 -8.26 13.13
N LYS A 537 -17.58 -9.52 13.56
CA LYS A 537 -18.45 -10.16 14.56
C LYS A 537 -17.94 -10.03 16.01
N ALA A 538 -16.86 -9.28 16.23
CA ALA A 538 -16.27 -9.14 17.55
C ALA A 538 -17.23 -8.43 18.54
N PRO A 539 -17.25 -8.81 19.83
CA PRO A 539 -18.02 -8.12 20.85
C PRO A 539 -17.66 -6.64 20.95
N ALA A 540 -18.62 -5.81 21.38
CA ALA A 540 -18.41 -4.37 21.57
C ALA A 540 -17.24 -4.04 22.52
N GLU A 541 -17.00 -4.89 23.53
CA GLU A 541 -15.88 -4.77 24.46
C GLU A 541 -14.52 -4.85 23.76
N ARG A 542 -14.39 -5.67 22.71
CA ARG A 542 -13.14 -5.81 21.95
C ARG A 542 -12.89 -4.63 21.02
N MET A 543 -13.95 -4.01 20.51
CA MET A 543 -13.84 -2.73 19.80
C MET A 543 -13.43 -1.59 20.74
N LYS A 544 -13.95 -1.60 21.98
CA LYS A 544 -13.56 -0.64 23.03
C LYS A 544 -12.08 -0.79 23.41
N GLU A 545 -11.57 -2.02 23.42
CA GLU A 545 -10.15 -2.30 23.64
C GLU A 545 -9.25 -1.64 22.57
N LEU A 546 -9.57 -1.80 21.28
CA LEU A 546 -8.82 -1.15 20.19
C LEU A 546 -8.90 0.37 20.22
N ILE A 547 -10.07 0.93 20.51
CA ILE A 547 -10.19 2.38 20.69
C ILE A 547 -9.39 2.86 21.89
N GLY A 548 -9.39 2.12 23.00
CA GLY A 548 -8.58 2.45 24.17
C GLY A 548 -7.09 2.54 23.85
N ILE A 549 -6.59 1.67 22.96
CA ILE A 549 -5.22 1.76 22.43
C ILE A 549 -5.00 3.05 21.64
N ILE A 550 -5.91 3.38 20.73
CA ILE A 550 -5.81 4.60 19.89
C ILE A 550 -5.92 5.88 20.74
N GLU A 551 -6.81 5.89 21.73
CA GLU A 551 -6.95 6.98 22.70
C GLU A 551 -5.67 7.15 23.53
N GLY A 552 -5.07 6.04 23.97
CA GLY A 552 -3.80 6.05 24.70
C GLY A 552 -2.63 6.58 23.87
N GLN A 553 -2.65 6.37 22.55
CA GLN A 553 -1.65 6.89 21.63
C GLN A 553 -1.87 8.37 21.27
N ALA A 554 -3.12 8.82 21.25
CA ALA A 554 -3.47 10.21 20.99
C ALA A 554 -3.10 11.16 22.14
N ASP A 555 -2.77 10.62 23.32
CA ASP A 555 -2.42 11.38 24.54
C ASP A 555 -3.46 12.46 24.88
N LEU A 556 -4.73 12.03 25.01
CA LEU A 556 -5.88 12.91 25.25
C LEU A 556 -5.91 13.53 26.66
N ASP A 557 -4.91 13.26 27.49
CA ASP A 557 -4.71 13.90 28.80
C ASP A 557 -3.63 15.00 28.74
N ALA A 558 -2.96 15.16 27.59
CA ALA A 558 -1.92 16.16 27.40
C ALA A 558 -2.48 17.58 27.47
N GLN A 559 -1.84 18.44 28.26
CA GLN A 559 -2.14 19.87 28.28
C GLN A 559 -1.69 20.52 26.97
N PHE A 560 -2.62 21.07 26.21
CA PHE A 560 -2.32 21.81 24.98
C PHE A 560 -2.07 23.29 25.30
N ASN A 561 -0.80 23.70 25.38
CA ASN A 561 -0.40 25.05 25.78
C ASN A 561 0.19 25.82 24.59
N LEU A 562 -0.66 26.47 23.78
CA LEU A 562 -0.20 27.45 22.79
C LEU A 562 0.31 28.71 23.50
N ASN A 563 1.57 28.71 23.95
CA ASN A 563 2.21 29.87 24.54
C ASN A 563 2.26 31.01 23.52
N THR A 564 1.38 31.99 23.72
CA THR A 564 1.13 33.09 22.79
C THR A 564 2.12 34.23 23.03
N LYS A 565 3.43 33.98 22.89
CA LYS A 565 4.43 35.05 22.80
C LYS A 565 5.50 34.70 21.75
N MET A 566 5.43 35.48 20.66
CA MET A 566 6.36 35.58 19.54
C MET A 566 6.52 34.34 18.63
N VAL A 567 5.78 34.39 17.52
CA VAL A 567 6.14 33.84 16.19
C VAL A 567 6.71 32.42 16.20
N GLY A 568 5.82 31.44 16.32
CA GLY A 568 6.14 30.03 16.05
C GLY A 568 5.29 29.09 16.89
N MET A 569 4.39 28.34 16.25
CA MET A 569 3.87 27.11 16.85
C MET A 569 5.08 26.23 17.20
N GLN A 570 5.20 25.77 18.45
CA GLN A 570 6.29 24.87 18.80
C GLN A 570 6.14 23.56 18.03
N VAL A 571 7.25 22.96 17.61
CA VAL A 571 7.26 21.69 16.86
C VAL A 571 6.43 20.61 17.59
N SER A 572 6.45 20.62 18.92
CA SER A 572 5.66 19.72 19.77
C SER A 572 4.14 19.87 19.61
N ASP A 573 3.64 21.10 19.50
CA ASP A 573 2.19 21.37 19.36
C ASP A 573 1.70 20.97 17.97
N ALA A 574 2.58 21.16 16.98
CA ALA A 574 2.39 20.74 15.61
C ALA A 574 2.22 19.22 15.53
N ASP A 575 3.22 18.49 16.05
CA ASP A 575 3.24 17.04 16.02
C ASP A 575 2.09 16.43 16.83
N HIS A 576 1.66 17.10 17.92
CA HIS A 576 0.51 16.69 18.71
C HIS A 576 -0.79 16.76 17.90
N ILE A 577 -1.01 17.82 17.12
CA ILE A 577 -2.19 17.94 16.25
C ILE A 577 -2.17 16.87 15.16
N ASP A 578 -1.03 16.66 14.52
CA ASP A 578 -0.92 15.66 13.44
C ASP A 578 -1.17 14.25 13.98
N ARG A 579 -0.69 13.97 15.20
CA ARG A 579 -0.95 12.73 15.94
C ARG A 579 -2.43 12.60 16.29
N LEU A 580 -3.05 13.64 16.83
CA LEU A 580 -4.47 13.67 17.20
C LEU A 580 -5.35 13.38 15.97
N ILE A 581 -5.12 14.07 14.86
CA ILE A 581 -5.85 13.89 13.60
C ILE A 581 -5.68 12.45 13.09
N SER A 582 -4.44 11.95 13.08
CA SER A 582 -4.14 10.59 12.64
C SER A 582 -4.84 9.53 13.49
N CYS A 583 -4.85 9.71 14.81
CA CYS A 583 -5.54 8.81 15.74
C CYS A 583 -7.06 8.88 15.57
N LEU A 584 -7.63 10.08 15.38
CA LEU A 584 -9.06 10.25 15.14
C LEU A 584 -9.52 9.53 13.86
N PHE A 585 -8.77 9.66 12.76
CA PHE A 585 -9.05 8.92 11.53
C PHE A 585 -8.87 7.40 11.70
N MET A 586 -7.91 6.98 12.51
CA MET A 586 -7.70 5.57 12.81
C MET A 586 -8.84 4.98 13.67
N ALA A 587 -9.43 5.80 14.55
CA ALA A 587 -10.58 5.43 15.38
C ALA A 587 -11.89 5.39 14.58
N LEU A 588 -12.02 6.22 13.54
CA LEU A 588 -13.26 6.41 12.78
C LEU A 588 -13.95 5.09 12.36
N PRO A 589 -13.27 4.08 11.75
CA PRO A 589 -13.92 2.82 11.37
C PRO A 589 -14.58 2.07 12.54
N PHE A 590 -14.07 2.24 13.76
CA PHE A 590 -14.63 1.63 14.96
C PHE A 590 -15.79 2.46 15.53
N VAL A 591 -15.69 3.80 15.43
CA VAL A 591 -16.78 4.71 15.79
C VAL A 591 -18.00 4.48 14.89
N VAL A 592 -17.80 4.28 13.58
CA VAL A 592 -18.88 3.89 12.64
C VAL A 592 -19.56 2.59 13.06
N ARG A 593 -18.82 1.66 13.69
CA ARG A 593 -19.34 0.39 14.23
C ARG A 593 -19.96 0.51 15.62
N GLY A 594 -20.19 1.73 16.12
CA GLY A 594 -20.91 2.01 17.35
C GLY A 594 -20.05 2.22 18.59
N ALA A 595 -18.73 2.32 18.45
CA ALA A 595 -17.87 2.63 19.57
C ALA A 595 -17.83 4.15 19.87
N SER A 596 -17.56 4.50 21.13
CA SER A 596 -17.62 5.89 21.59
C SER A 596 -16.41 6.70 21.07
N SER A 597 -16.68 7.92 20.59
CA SER A 597 -15.69 8.95 20.27
C SER A 597 -15.59 10.04 21.35
N SER A 598 -16.19 9.83 22.53
CA SER A 598 -16.43 10.90 23.50
C SER A 598 -15.14 11.52 24.03
N LYS A 599 -14.08 10.74 24.27
CA LYS A 599 -12.79 11.29 24.75
C LYS A 599 -12.15 12.22 23.73
N PHE A 600 -12.13 11.82 22.45
CA PHE A 600 -11.63 12.67 21.37
C PHE A 600 -12.41 13.97 21.28
N LEU A 601 -13.75 13.90 21.30
CA LEU A 601 -14.60 15.09 21.20
C LEU A 601 -14.43 16.02 22.42
N ASN A 602 -14.35 15.46 23.62
CA ASN A 602 -14.12 16.24 24.85
C ASN A 602 -12.77 16.95 24.81
N TYR A 603 -11.72 16.29 24.30
CA TYR A 603 -10.42 16.89 24.14
C TYR A 603 -10.43 18.02 23.10
N LEU A 604 -11.04 17.75 21.94
CA LEU A 604 -11.20 18.75 20.88
C LEU A 604 -11.94 19.99 21.39
N ASP A 605 -13.07 19.81 22.07
CA ASP A 605 -13.90 20.89 22.58
C ASP A 605 -13.18 21.74 23.63
N LYS A 606 -12.50 21.10 24.59
CA LYS A 606 -11.85 21.81 25.71
C LYS A 606 -10.52 22.46 25.34
N HIS A 607 -9.72 21.81 24.50
CA HIS A 607 -8.31 22.17 24.32
C HIS A 607 -7.96 22.67 22.92
N ILE A 608 -8.66 22.23 21.88
CA ILE A 608 -8.25 22.49 20.49
C ILE A 608 -9.15 23.53 19.80
N LEU A 609 -10.48 23.36 19.81
CA LEU A 609 -11.41 24.26 19.15
C LEU A 609 -11.28 25.73 19.62
N PRO A 610 -11.11 26.04 20.93
CA PRO A 610 -10.95 27.41 21.41
C PRO A 610 -9.73 28.14 20.85
N VAL A 611 -8.71 27.41 20.41
CA VAL A 611 -7.45 27.94 19.89
C VAL A 611 -7.20 27.62 18.42
N SER A 612 -8.18 27.02 17.74
CA SER A 612 -8.07 26.57 16.35
C SER A 612 -7.69 27.67 15.36
N ASP A 613 -7.97 28.93 15.69
CA ASP A 613 -7.58 30.11 14.90
C ASP A 613 -6.09 30.43 14.91
N LYS A 614 -5.35 29.89 15.88
CA LYS A 614 -3.90 30.07 16.00
C LYS A 614 -3.12 29.00 15.21
N LEU A 615 -3.82 28.01 14.67
CA LEU A 615 -3.22 26.92 13.92
C LEU A 615 -2.93 27.37 12.48
N PRO A 616 -1.87 26.84 11.83
CA PRO A 616 -1.69 26.99 10.40
C PRO A 616 -2.92 26.51 9.62
N ASP A 617 -3.25 27.19 8.52
CA ASP A 617 -4.48 26.93 7.76
C ASP A 617 -4.62 25.48 7.28
N GLU A 618 -3.52 24.85 6.86
CA GLU A 618 -3.52 23.45 6.42
C GLU A 618 -3.98 22.50 7.54
N ARG A 619 -3.40 22.63 8.74
CA ARG A 619 -3.73 21.78 9.91
C ARG A 619 -5.12 22.08 10.44
N ARG A 620 -5.51 23.36 10.44
CA ARG A 620 -6.87 23.78 10.80
C ARG A 620 -7.90 23.15 9.86
N LEU A 621 -7.62 23.14 8.55
CA LEU A 621 -8.49 22.50 7.57
C LEU A 621 -8.66 21.01 7.85
N ASP A 622 -7.55 20.30 8.06
CA ASP A 622 -7.58 18.85 8.28
C ASP A 622 -8.29 18.48 9.58
N LEU A 623 -8.12 19.29 10.63
CA LEU A 623 -8.89 19.17 11.87
C LEU A 623 -10.40 19.33 11.64
N LEU A 624 -10.81 20.36 10.90
CA LEU A 624 -12.23 20.60 10.61
C LEU A 624 -12.85 19.52 9.73
N LYS A 625 -12.08 18.97 8.76
CA LYS A 625 -12.50 17.82 7.97
C LYS A 625 -12.70 16.58 8.85
N ALA A 626 -11.75 16.31 9.74
CA ALA A 626 -11.84 15.17 10.65
C ALA A 626 -13.07 15.29 11.59
N LEU A 627 -13.33 16.49 12.13
CA LEU A 627 -14.53 16.75 12.93
C LEU A 627 -15.82 16.55 12.11
N ALA A 628 -15.86 17.04 10.87
CA ALA A 628 -17.00 16.86 9.98
C ALA A 628 -17.26 15.37 9.72
N GLU A 629 -16.23 14.56 9.51
CA GLU A 629 -16.37 13.12 9.25
C GLU A 629 -16.84 12.32 10.47
N VAL A 630 -16.47 12.73 11.68
CA VAL A 630 -16.91 12.07 12.93
C VAL A 630 -18.31 12.53 13.37
N SER A 631 -18.73 13.75 12.97
CA SER A 631 -19.99 14.37 13.38
C SER A 631 -21.27 13.50 13.22
N PRO A 632 -21.43 12.67 12.17
CA PRO A 632 -22.60 11.81 12.04
C PRO A 632 -22.69 10.73 13.13
N PHE A 633 -21.56 10.33 13.71
CA PHE A 633 -21.46 9.20 14.64
C PHE A 633 -21.39 9.62 16.11
N THR A 634 -21.44 10.91 16.41
CA THR A 634 -21.38 11.43 17.79
C THR A 634 -22.62 11.08 18.61
N ALA A 635 -22.47 10.84 19.92
CA ALA A 635 -23.61 10.64 20.81
C ALA A 635 -24.37 11.96 21.07
N PRO A 636 -25.65 11.95 21.45
CA PRO A 636 -26.41 13.17 21.76
C PRO A 636 -25.80 14.01 22.89
N GLN A 637 -25.22 13.37 23.91
CA GLN A 637 -24.57 14.10 25.01
C GLN A 637 -23.32 14.85 24.53
N ASP A 638 -22.42 14.17 23.82
CA ASP A 638 -21.23 14.80 23.23
C ASP A 638 -21.62 15.91 22.24
N SER A 639 -22.70 15.68 21.49
CA SER A 639 -23.23 16.68 20.54
C SER A 639 -23.68 17.95 21.24
N ARG A 640 -24.32 17.84 22.42
CA ARG A 640 -24.70 19.00 23.23
C ARG A 640 -23.48 19.78 23.73
N GLN A 641 -22.40 19.09 24.06
CA GLN A 641 -21.19 19.71 24.62
C GLN A 641 -20.40 20.49 23.55
N ILE A 642 -20.18 19.89 22.38
CA ILE A 642 -19.34 20.48 21.33
C ILE A 642 -20.07 21.49 20.42
N LEU A 643 -21.41 21.43 20.34
CA LEU A 643 -22.21 22.29 19.47
C LEU A 643 -22.00 23.80 19.70
N PRO A 644 -21.90 24.33 20.94
CA PRO A 644 -21.59 25.74 21.18
C PRO A 644 -20.28 26.19 20.52
N SER A 645 -19.20 25.42 20.67
CA SER A 645 -17.89 25.69 20.06
C SER A 645 -17.97 25.68 18.53
N VAL A 646 -18.70 24.73 17.96
CA VAL A 646 -18.94 24.65 16.51
C VAL A 646 -19.72 25.88 16.02
N VAL A 647 -20.78 26.30 16.72
CA VAL A 647 -21.57 27.50 16.33
C VAL A 647 -20.73 28.76 16.44
N GLN A 648 -19.87 28.89 17.45
CA GLN A 648 -18.98 30.03 17.59
C GLN A 648 -17.99 30.11 16.41
N LEU A 649 -17.34 28.99 16.06
CA LEU A 649 -16.45 28.91 14.91
C LEU A 649 -17.20 29.17 13.60
N LEU A 650 -18.42 28.64 13.45
CA LEU A 650 -19.24 28.88 12.29
C LEU A 650 -19.58 30.38 12.15
N LYS A 651 -20.01 31.06 13.23
CA LYS A 651 -20.25 32.50 13.22
C LYS A 651 -18.98 33.30 12.90
N LYS A 652 -17.81 32.84 13.34
CA LYS A 652 -16.53 33.48 13.01
C LYS A 652 -16.20 33.38 11.52
N ASN A 653 -16.46 32.22 10.92
CA ASN A 653 -16.19 31.95 9.50
C ASN A 653 -17.31 32.42 8.56
N MET A 654 -18.49 32.77 9.08
CA MET A 654 -19.60 33.38 8.33
C MET A 654 -19.70 34.88 8.66
N PRO A 655 -19.02 35.78 7.94
CA PRO A 655 -19.02 37.21 8.23
C PRO A 655 -20.41 37.84 8.04
N ARG A 656 -20.70 38.95 8.73
CA ARG A 656 -21.97 39.69 8.58
C ARG A 656 -21.99 40.63 7.37
N ARG A 657 -20.83 41.11 6.93
CA ARG A 657 -20.62 42.08 5.84
C ARG A 657 -19.25 41.82 5.19
N LYS A 658 -18.92 42.51 4.09
CA LYS A 658 -17.57 42.49 3.49
C LYS A 658 -16.51 42.89 4.53
N THR A 659 -15.90 41.89 5.14
CA THR A 659 -14.62 42.00 5.82
C THR A 659 -13.54 41.85 4.73
N GLY A 660 -12.44 42.60 4.82
CA GLY A 660 -11.32 42.48 3.86
C GLY A 660 -10.57 41.15 3.95
N ASP A 661 -11.05 40.22 4.78
CA ASP A 661 -10.45 38.92 5.06
C ASP A 661 -10.82 37.90 3.98
N GLU A 662 -9.93 36.94 3.74
CA GLU A 662 -10.19 35.83 2.82
C GLU A 662 -11.32 34.91 3.33
N PHE A 663 -12.34 34.69 2.51
CA PHE A 663 -13.48 33.83 2.84
C PHE A 663 -13.19 32.38 2.46
N ASN A 664 -13.06 31.50 3.46
CA ASN A 664 -12.74 30.08 3.26
C ASN A 664 -14.01 29.21 3.16
N PHE A 665 -14.43 28.92 1.93
CA PHE A 665 -15.61 28.08 1.65
C PHE A 665 -15.50 26.68 2.29
N THR A 666 -14.30 26.08 2.31
CA THR A 666 -14.12 24.72 2.81
C THR A 666 -14.29 24.65 4.33
N TYR A 667 -13.85 25.67 5.08
CA TYR A 667 -14.12 25.76 6.52
C TYR A 667 -15.62 25.84 6.80
N VAL A 668 -16.34 26.66 6.02
CA VAL A 668 -17.79 26.82 6.16
C VAL A 668 -18.52 25.53 5.82
N GLU A 669 -18.11 24.79 4.78
CA GLU A 669 -18.66 23.46 4.47
C GLU A 669 -18.48 22.50 5.64
N CYS A 670 -17.27 22.37 6.20
CA CYS A 670 -16.98 21.49 7.33
C CYS A 670 -17.85 21.84 8.55
N LEU A 671 -17.93 23.13 8.89
CA LEU A 671 -18.63 23.61 10.07
C LEU A 671 -20.15 23.54 9.92
N LEU A 672 -20.71 23.84 8.74
CA LEU A 672 -22.14 23.66 8.45
C LEU A 672 -22.52 22.19 8.50
N TYR A 673 -21.71 21.31 7.91
CA TYR A 673 -21.95 19.87 7.94
C TYR A 673 -21.96 19.35 9.36
N THR A 674 -20.94 19.70 10.14
CA THR A 674 -20.84 19.37 11.57
C THR A 674 -22.05 19.90 12.32
N PHE A 675 -22.40 21.18 12.15
CA PHE A 675 -23.55 21.81 12.79
C PHE A 675 -24.85 21.05 12.52
N HIS A 676 -25.13 20.69 11.26
CA HIS A 676 -26.33 19.94 10.90
C HIS A 676 -26.43 18.59 11.61
N HIS A 677 -25.34 17.83 11.69
CA HIS A 677 -25.33 16.51 12.34
C HIS A 677 -25.52 16.60 13.86
N LEU A 678 -24.83 17.55 14.50
CA LEU A 678 -24.96 17.77 15.94
C LEU A 678 -26.34 18.31 16.30
N ALA A 679 -26.82 19.32 15.58
CA ALA A 679 -28.13 19.94 15.80
C ALA A 679 -29.28 18.97 15.54
N HIS A 680 -29.13 18.01 14.61
CA HIS A 680 -30.13 16.96 14.40
C HIS A 680 -30.35 16.11 15.65
N LYS A 681 -29.28 15.85 16.42
CA LYS A 681 -29.31 15.05 17.65
C LYS A 681 -29.79 15.84 18.87
N VAL A 682 -29.52 17.14 18.89
CA VAL A 682 -29.88 18.05 20.01
C VAL A 682 -30.51 19.35 19.51
N PRO A 683 -31.68 19.28 18.87
CA PRO A 683 -32.25 20.43 18.16
C PRO A 683 -32.59 21.60 19.08
N ASN A 684 -33.05 21.34 20.31
CA ASN A 684 -33.36 22.40 21.28
C ASN A 684 -32.14 23.19 21.76
N ALA A 685 -30.93 22.61 21.73
CA ALA A 685 -29.70 23.32 22.06
C ALA A 685 -29.41 24.47 21.07
N THR A 686 -30.01 24.44 19.87
CA THR A 686 -29.86 25.52 18.89
C THR A 686 -30.69 26.76 19.20
N ASN A 687 -31.68 26.67 20.10
CA ASN A 687 -32.55 27.81 20.43
C ASN A 687 -31.74 28.99 20.98
N SER A 688 -30.91 28.78 22.00
CA SER A 688 -30.09 29.84 22.60
C SER A 688 -28.87 30.21 21.76
N LEU A 689 -28.39 29.32 20.89
CA LEU A 689 -27.18 29.53 20.09
C LEU A 689 -27.44 30.29 18.79
N CYS A 690 -28.56 29.97 18.13
CA CYS A 690 -28.93 30.45 16.80
C CYS A 690 -30.27 31.18 16.76
N GLY A 691 -31.02 31.21 17.86
CA GLY A 691 -32.32 31.89 17.95
C GLY A 691 -33.51 31.14 17.37
N TYR A 692 -33.37 29.82 17.15
CA TYR A 692 -34.48 28.99 16.70
C TYR A 692 -35.54 28.78 17.78
N LYS A 693 -36.77 28.42 17.37
CA LYS A 693 -37.89 28.14 18.28
C LYS A 693 -38.33 26.69 18.16
N ILE A 694 -37.48 25.76 18.58
CA ILE A 694 -37.78 24.33 18.54
C ILE A 694 -38.27 23.87 19.91
N VAL A 695 -39.47 23.31 19.96
CA VAL A 695 -40.09 22.75 21.16
C VAL A 695 -40.02 21.23 21.07
N THR A 696 -39.29 20.62 22.01
CA THR A 696 -39.10 19.16 22.10
C THR A 696 -39.89 18.54 23.25
N GLY A 697 -40.51 19.36 24.10
CA GLY A 697 -41.22 18.92 25.31
C GLY A 697 -40.27 18.69 26.49
N GLN A 698 -39.02 19.17 26.42
CA GLN A 698 -38.03 19.04 27.48
C GLN A 698 -37.96 20.33 28.33
N PRO A 699 -37.68 20.24 29.65
CA PRO A 699 -37.52 21.42 30.50
C PRO A 699 -36.45 22.41 30.02
N SER A 700 -35.49 21.94 29.22
CA SER A 700 -34.40 22.75 28.66
C SER A 700 -34.77 23.58 27.43
N ASP A 701 -36.02 23.53 26.96
CA ASP A 701 -36.47 24.24 25.75
C ASP A 701 -36.54 25.78 25.90
N ARG A 702 -36.44 26.29 27.14
CA ARG A 702 -36.39 27.74 27.47
C ARG A 702 -37.46 28.58 26.75
N LEU A 703 -38.71 28.10 26.76
CA LEU A 703 -39.84 28.61 25.97
C LEU A 703 -40.25 30.08 26.22
N GLY A 704 -39.67 30.75 27.22
CA GLY A 704 -39.92 32.16 27.55
C GLY A 704 -38.76 33.12 27.27
N GLU A 705 -37.59 32.64 26.83
CA GLU A 705 -36.46 33.51 26.48
C GLU A 705 -36.59 34.01 25.04
N ASP A 706 -36.40 35.32 24.82
CA ASP A 706 -36.40 35.90 23.48
C ASP A 706 -35.00 35.86 22.86
N PHE A 707 -34.84 35.04 21.82
CA PHE A 707 -33.61 34.90 21.06
C PHE A 707 -33.68 35.52 19.66
N SER A 708 -34.60 36.46 19.44
CA SER A 708 -34.85 37.06 18.12
C SER A 708 -33.62 37.77 17.53
N GLU A 709 -32.78 38.37 18.37
CA GLU A 709 -31.53 39.01 17.92
C GLU A 709 -30.49 37.99 17.43
N GLN A 710 -30.36 36.84 18.12
CA GLN A 710 -29.49 35.75 17.70
C GLN A 710 -29.97 35.14 16.36
N TYR A 711 -31.29 35.01 16.19
CA TYR A 711 -31.90 34.54 14.95
C TYR A 711 -31.61 35.50 13.79
N LYS A 712 -31.81 36.80 14.03
CA LYS A 712 -31.55 37.84 13.05
C LYS A 712 -30.08 37.85 12.64
N GLU A 713 -29.16 37.87 13.61
CA GLU A 713 -27.72 37.77 13.34
C GLU A 713 -27.38 36.54 12.49
N PHE A 714 -27.86 35.36 12.90
CA PHE A 714 -27.48 34.11 12.25
C PHE A 714 -28.00 34.07 10.80
N THR A 715 -29.23 34.52 10.59
CA THR A 715 -29.87 34.58 9.26
C THR A 715 -29.20 35.61 8.34
N GLU A 716 -28.78 36.77 8.87
CA GLU A 716 -28.00 37.76 8.12
C GLU A 716 -26.67 37.18 7.62
N ARG A 717 -25.94 36.46 8.49
CA ARG A 717 -24.69 35.77 8.12
C ARG A 717 -24.92 34.69 7.06
N LEU A 718 -25.97 33.86 7.22
CA LEU A 718 -26.33 32.83 6.24
C LEU A 718 -26.62 33.44 4.86
N SER A 719 -27.43 34.51 4.83
CA SER A 719 -27.79 35.21 3.59
C SER A 719 -26.56 35.76 2.87
N TYR A 720 -25.63 36.35 3.62
CA TYR A 720 -24.39 36.88 3.06
C TYR A 720 -23.47 35.77 2.52
N VAL A 721 -23.34 34.66 3.25
CA VAL A 721 -22.60 33.47 2.79
C VAL A 721 -23.20 32.90 1.50
N GLU A 722 -24.52 32.85 1.38
CA GLU A 722 -25.19 32.41 0.16
C GLU A 722 -24.89 33.33 -1.02
N GLU A 723 -24.87 34.64 -0.82
CA GLU A 723 -24.52 35.61 -1.86
C GLU A 723 -23.08 35.38 -2.36
N LEU A 724 -22.12 35.28 -1.44
CA LEU A 724 -20.72 34.97 -1.75
C LEU A 724 -20.59 33.63 -2.48
N THR A 725 -21.32 32.61 -2.02
CA THR A 725 -21.31 31.25 -2.60
C THR A 725 -21.88 31.25 -4.01
N ARG A 726 -22.98 31.96 -4.28
CA ARG A 726 -23.54 32.09 -5.64
C ARG A 726 -22.60 32.85 -6.56
N ALA A 727 -21.97 33.92 -6.07
CA ALA A 727 -21.00 34.70 -6.84
C ALA A 727 -19.77 33.85 -7.21
N THR A 728 -19.21 33.10 -6.27
CA THR A 728 -18.09 32.19 -6.50
C THR A 728 -18.48 31.02 -7.39
N MET A 729 -19.65 30.41 -7.19
CA MET A 729 -20.16 29.33 -8.05
C MET A 729 -20.28 29.80 -9.51
N LYS A 730 -20.75 31.04 -9.74
CA LYS A 730 -20.78 31.64 -11.09
C LYS A 730 -19.38 31.77 -11.69
N LYS A 731 -18.41 32.28 -10.92
CA LYS A 731 -17.00 32.39 -11.35
C LYS A 731 -16.37 31.03 -11.66
N LEU A 732 -16.59 30.03 -10.80
CA LEU A 732 -16.09 28.67 -11.00
C LEU A 732 -16.73 28.00 -12.22
N THR A 733 -18.04 28.19 -12.45
CA THR A 733 -18.74 27.65 -13.62
C THR A 733 -18.23 28.28 -14.92
N GLN A 734 -17.99 29.60 -14.92
CA GLN A 734 -17.39 30.30 -16.06
C GLN A 734 -15.94 29.82 -16.30
N GLY A 735 -15.12 29.78 -15.25
CA GLY A 735 -13.74 29.31 -15.34
C GLY A 735 -13.65 27.83 -15.76
N MET A 736 -14.65 27.01 -15.48
CA MET A 736 -14.74 25.62 -15.96
C MET A 736 -14.92 25.55 -17.48
N ALA A 737 -15.73 26.44 -18.06
CA ALA A 737 -15.90 26.53 -19.52
C ALA A 737 -14.61 27.00 -20.21
N GLU A 738 -13.90 27.95 -19.61
CA GLU A 738 -12.58 28.43 -20.08
C GLU A 738 -11.52 27.31 -19.99
N LYS A 739 -11.46 26.58 -18.87
CA LYS A 739 -10.56 25.42 -18.71
C LYS A 739 -10.87 24.28 -19.68
N ASN A 740 -12.14 24.03 -20.00
CA ASN A 740 -12.52 23.05 -21.03
C ASN A 740 -12.04 23.48 -22.44
N LYS A 741 -12.11 24.78 -22.76
CA LYS A 741 -11.54 25.32 -24.01
C LYS A 741 -10.01 25.25 -24.03
N ALA A 742 -9.37 25.60 -22.91
CA ALA A 742 -7.92 25.50 -22.75
C ALA A 742 -7.43 24.05 -22.87
N MET A 743 -8.18 23.09 -22.31
CA MET A 743 -7.91 21.65 -22.43
C MET A 743 -7.98 21.18 -23.89
N ALA A 744 -8.93 21.70 -24.67
CA ALA A 744 -9.04 21.40 -26.11
C ALA A 744 -7.94 22.09 -26.95
N ALA A 745 -7.42 23.23 -26.50
CA ALA A 745 -6.37 24.00 -27.18
C ALA A 745 -4.93 23.61 -26.76
N ALA A 746 -4.76 22.84 -25.69
CA ALA A 746 -3.47 22.46 -25.14
C ALA A 746 -2.71 21.50 -26.07
N LYS A 747 -1.49 21.89 -26.45
CA LYS A 747 -0.64 21.16 -27.40
C LYS A 747 0.41 20.24 -26.74
N SER A 748 0.67 20.41 -25.45
CA SER A 748 1.59 19.57 -24.65
C SER A 748 0.80 18.80 -23.59
N ASP A 749 1.25 17.59 -23.27
CA ASP A 749 0.64 16.74 -22.25
C ASP A 749 0.84 17.30 -20.82
N GLU A 750 1.93 18.03 -20.56
CA GLU A 750 2.15 18.75 -19.29
C GLU A 750 1.09 19.86 -19.07
N ALA A 751 0.75 20.58 -20.15
CA ALA A 751 -0.30 21.60 -20.10
C ALA A 751 -1.68 20.97 -19.89
N LYS A 752 -1.94 19.80 -20.49
CA LYS A 752 -3.19 19.06 -20.25
C LYS A 752 -3.31 18.56 -18.82
N ASP A 753 -2.22 18.08 -18.21
CA ASP A 753 -2.20 17.59 -16.83
C ASP A 753 -2.36 18.72 -15.80
N ALA A 754 -1.74 19.88 -16.03
CA ALA A 754 -1.98 21.08 -15.24
C ALA A 754 -3.46 21.51 -15.33
N ILE A 755 -4.02 21.60 -16.53
CA ILE A 755 -5.43 21.96 -16.74
C ILE A 755 -6.38 20.91 -16.13
N LYS A 756 -6.02 19.62 -16.14
CA LYS A 756 -6.79 18.55 -15.51
C LYS A 756 -6.81 18.69 -13.98
N THR A 757 -5.68 19.01 -13.37
CA THR A 757 -5.60 19.28 -11.92
C THR A 757 -6.44 20.50 -11.55
N GLU A 758 -6.33 21.59 -12.32
CA GLU A 758 -7.16 22.78 -12.14
C GLU A 758 -8.66 22.51 -12.32
N LYS A 759 -9.02 21.64 -13.27
CA LYS A 759 -10.39 21.19 -13.52
C LYS A 759 -10.94 20.38 -12.34
N GLN A 760 -10.11 19.52 -11.76
CA GLN A 760 -10.46 18.78 -10.54
C GLN A 760 -10.68 19.74 -9.37
N ASN A 761 -9.78 20.70 -9.15
CA ASN A 761 -9.92 21.72 -8.10
C ASN A 761 -11.20 22.57 -8.28
N THR A 762 -11.49 22.96 -9.53
CA THR A 762 -12.73 23.69 -9.87
C THR A 762 -13.97 22.84 -9.58
N THR A 763 -13.92 21.54 -9.89
CA THR A 763 -15.01 20.59 -9.60
C THR A 763 -15.25 20.43 -8.10
N THR A 764 -14.18 20.28 -7.31
CA THR A 764 -14.26 20.23 -5.84
C THR A 764 -14.84 21.53 -5.30
N GLY A 765 -14.39 22.69 -5.77
CA GLY A 765 -14.93 24.00 -5.38
C GLY A 765 -16.43 24.15 -5.70
N LEU A 766 -16.88 23.65 -6.85
CA LEU A 766 -18.31 23.61 -7.20
C LEU A 766 -19.10 22.69 -6.26
N ARG A 767 -18.57 21.52 -5.89
CA ARG A 767 -19.20 20.62 -4.90
C ARG A 767 -19.33 21.30 -3.54
N THR A 768 -18.26 21.93 -3.04
CA THR A 768 -18.28 22.71 -1.80
C THR A 768 -19.37 23.78 -1.85
N CYS A 769 -19.46 24.56 -2.93
CA CYS A 769 -20.47 25.60 -3.09
C CYS A 769 -21.90 25.01 -3.10
N ASN A 770 -22.12 23.91 -3.82
CA ASN A 770 -23.43 23.21 -3.84
C ASN A 770 -23.82 22.71 -2.45
N ASN A 771 -22.88 22.12 -1.72
CA ASN A 771 -23.09 21.61 -0.37
C ASN A 771 -23.47 22.74 0.59
N ILE A 772 -22.75 23.87 0.56
CA ILE A 772 -23.06 25.05 1.38
C ILE A 772 -24.49 25.54 1.09
N LEU A 773 -24.85 25.75 -0.18
CA LEU A 773 -26.20 26.23 -0.54
C LEU A 773 -27.31 25.25 -0.14
N ALA A 774 -27.05 23.93 -0.24
CA ALA A 774 -27.99 22.91 0.18
C ALA A 774 -28.21 22.95 1.71
N MET A 775 -27.13 23.13 2.48
CA MET A 775 -27.16 23.21 3.94
C MET A 775 -27.86 24.50 4.42
N THR A 776 -27.44 25.67 3.92
CA THR A 776 -27.97 26.96 4.38
C THR A 776 -29.45 27.13 4.07
N LYS A 777 -29.93 26.61 2.93
CA LYS A 777 -31.35 26.72 2.52
C LYS A 777 -32.32 26.25 3.60
N THR A 778 -31.99 25.19 4.32
CA THR A 778 -32.86 24.61 5.36
C THR A 778 -32.88 25.41 6.66
N LEU A 779 -31.90 26.30 6.86
CA LEU A 779 -31.65 27.02 8.10
C LEU A 779 -32.38 28.37 8.20
N HIS A 780 -33.02 28.84 7.13
CA HIS A 780 -33.83 30.08 7.12
C HIS A 780 -35.22 29.93 7.77
N SER A 781 -35.65 28.71 8.07
CA SER A 781 -36.90 28.47 8.79
C SER A 781 -36.72 28.79 10.28
N LYS A 782 -37.74 29.38 10.92
CA LYS A 782 -37.79 29.56 12.39
C LYS A 782 -37.76 28.23 13.16
N THR A 783 -38.19 27.16 12.48
CA THR A 783 -38.11 25.76 12.91
C THR A 783 -37.36 24.97 11.82
N PRO A 784 -36.02 25.03 11.81
CA PRO A 784 -35.23 24.40 10.76
C PRO A 784 -35.27 22.88 10.85
N SER A 785 -35.25 22.22 9.68
CA SER A 785 -35.03 20.77 9.60
C SER A 785 -33.54 20.51 9.41
N PHE A 786 -32.87 19.95 10.41
CA PHE A 786 -31.47 19.58 10.29
C PHE A 786 -31.28 18.32 9.44
N ILE A 787 -30.22 18.32 8.64
CA ILE A 787 -30.03 17.35 7.56
C ILE A 787 -29.74 15.93 8.09
N GLY A 788 -29.12 15.79 9.27
CA GLY A 788 -28.96 14.49 9.94
C GLY A 788 -28.51 13.38 8.99
N ASP A 789 -29.23 12.25 9.00
CA ASP A 789 -28.95 11.06 8.17
C ASP A 789 -29.20 11.25 6.65
N LYS A 790 -29.67 12.42 6.19
CA LYS A 790 -29.85 12.72 4.76
C LYS A 790 -28.50 13.11 4.16
N SER A 791 -27.79 12.15 3.57
CA SER A 791 -26.37 12.30 3.23
C SER A 791 -26.08 13.38 2.18
N ILE A 792 -25.57 14.52 2.63
CA ILE A 792 -24.69 15.36 1.80
C ILE A 792 -23.33 14.68 1.76
N ASN A 793 -22.79 14.44 0.58
CA ASN A 793 -21.43 13.94 0.44
C ASN A 793 -20.45 15.11 0.52
N LEU A 794 -19.60 15.11 1.54
CA LEU A 794 -18.52 16.10 1.71
C LEU A 794 -17.68 16.21 0.42
N SER A 795 -17.27 17.42 0.06
CA SER A 795 -16.64 17.70 -1.25
C SER A 795 -15.39 16.87 -1.55
N TRP A 796 -14.64 16.45 -0.53
CA TRP A 796 -13.44 15.61 -0.61
C TRP A 796 -13.73 14.10 -0.52
N LYS A 797 -14.99 13.68 -0.39
CA LYS A 797 -15.41 12.27 -0.45
C LYS A 797 -15.93 11.94 -1.85
N GLU A 798 -15.68 10.70 -2.29
CA GLU A 798 -16.25 10.21 -3.55
C GLU A 798 -17.78 10.14 -3.44
N ALA A 799 -18.47 10.51 -4.51
CA ALA A 799 -19.92 10.32 -4.58
C ALA A 799 -20.19 8.82 -4.65
N THR A 800 -20.70 8.25 -3.56
CA THR A 800 -21.17 6.86 -3.55
C THR A 800 -22.28 6.74 -4.59
N LYS A 801 -22.06 5.96 -5.66
CA LYS A 801 -23.16 5.57 -6.55
C LYS A 801 -24.18 4.82 -5.69
N PRO A 802 -25.48 5.17 -5.70
CA PRO A 802 -26.47 4.35 -5.04
C PRO A 802 -26.41 2.94 -5.64
N ALA A 803 -26.32 1.94 -4.78
CA ALA A 803 -26.42 0.54 -5.18
C ALA A 803 -27.74 0.36 -5.93
N VAL A 804 -27.66 -0.06 -7.19
CA VAL A 804 -28.82 -0.52 -7.94
C VAL A 804 -29.36 -1.73 -7.17
N PRO A 805 -30.62 -1.72 -6.69
CA PRO A 805 -31.18 -2.90 -6.05
C PRO A 805 -31.22 -4.01 -7.10
N SER A 806 -30.49 -5.10 -6.84
CA SER A 806 -30.54 -6.31 -7.64
C SER A 806 -31.93 -6.92 -7.53
N SER A 807 -32.73 -6.72 -8.57
CA SER A 807 -33.97 -7.47 -8.76
C SER A 807 -33.65 -8.88 -9.24
N THR A 808 -33.52 -9.81 -8.30
CA THR A 808 -33.68 -11.25 -8.56
C THR A 808 -34.89 -11.75 -7.74
N PRO A 809 -35.88 -12.42 -8.38
CA PRO A 809 -37.04 -12.93 -7.66
C PRO A 809 -36.64 -14.21 -6.94
N VAL A 810 -36.61 -14.19 -5.61
CA VAL A 810 -36.53 -15.40 -4.80
C VAL A 810 -37.95 -15.85 -4.46
N ALA A 811 -38.32 -17.02 -4.98
CA ALA A 811 -39.53 -17.72 -4.64
C ALA A 811 -39.46 -18.29 -3.21
N GLY A 812 -40.52 -18.08 -2.43
CA GLY A 812 -40.87 -18.92 -1.29
C GLY A 812 -40.38 -18.46 0.08
N ALA A 813 -41.16 -17.62 0.77
CA ALA A 813 -41.26 -17.65 2.23
C ALA A 813 -42.58 -17.00 2.70
N LYS A 814 -43.27 -17.69 3.60
CA LYS A 814 -44.62 -17.42 4.12
C LYS A 814 -44.66 -16.16 5.01
N ARG A 815 -45.72 -15.36 4.85
CA ARG A 815 -46.17 -14.33 5.81
C ARG A 815 -46.79 -14.98 7.06
N PRO A 816 -46.66 -14.35 8.24
CA PRO A 816 -47.71 -14.32 9.24
C PRO A 816 -48.45 -12.97 9.25
N ALA A 817 -49.62 -12.99 9.86
CA ALA A 817 -50.76 -12.11 9.63
C ALA A 817 -50.72 -10.77 10.38
N ASN A 818 -51.48 -9.82 9.82
CA ASN A 818 -51.88 -8.54 10.43
C ASN A 818 -52.69 -8.75 11.72
N PHE A 819 -52.51 -7.83 12.67
CA PHE A 819 -53.58 -7.35 13.54
C PHE A 819 -53.99 -5.94 13.11
N SER A 820 -55.30 -5.74 13.02
CA SER A 820 -56.02 -4.57 12.53
C SER A 820 -56.61 -3.73 13.66
N ASN A 821 -56.63 -2.40 13.49
CA ASN A 821 -57.72 -1.46 13.83
C ASN A 821 -57.35 -0.12 13.18
N GLY A 822 -58.07 0.44 12.19
CA GLY A 822 -59.41 1.07 12.28
C GLY A 822 -59.22 2.54 12.72
N SER A 823 -59.67 3.62 12.07
CA SER A 823 -60.70 3.88 11.04
C SER A 823 -60.49 5.33 10.51
N GLY A 824 -60.96 5.66 9.29
CA GLY A 824 -61.14 7.06 8.84
C GLY A 824 -61.12 7.27 7.32
N ASN A 825 -62.30 7.46 6.72
CA ASN A 825 -62.63 7.44 5.28
C ASN A 825 -62.48 8.80 4.53
N MET A 826 -61.96 8.72 3.28
CA MET A 826 -62.37 9.41 2.01
C MET A 826 -62.35 10.97 1.86
N PRO A 827 -62.36 11.54 0.63
CA PRO A 827 -61.73 11.15 -0.65
C PRO A 827 -61.04 12.33 -1.40
N SER A 828 -60.36 11.97 -2.49
CA SER A 828 -59.68 12.82 -3.47
C SER A 828 -60.52 13.96 -4.10
N LYS A 829 -59.86 15.08 -4.42
CA LYS A 829 -60.32 16.03 -5.45
C LYS A 829 -59.19 16.36 -6.43
N LYS A 830 -59.35 15.91 -7.68
CA LYS A 830 -58.62 16.35 -8.86
C LYS A 830 -58.97 17.82 -9.13
N GLY A 831 -57.95 18.67 -9.31
CA GLY A 831 -58.06 20.00 -9.89
C GLY A 831 -56.93 20.16 -10.92
N ARG A 832 -57.31 20.43 -12.17
CA ARG A 832 -56.45 20.62 -13.35
C ARG A 832 -56.36 22.13 -13.64
N GLY A 833 -55.17 22.61 -14.02
CA GLY A 833 -54.89 23.91 -14.65
C GLY A 833 -54.29 24.95 -13.70
N GLY A 834 -53.20 25.66 -13.99
CA GLY A 834 -52.27 25.69 -15.13
C GLY A 834 -51.34 26.92 -15.01
N GLY A 835 -50.07 26.80 -15.46
CA GLY A 835 -49.10 27.88 -15.74
C GLY A 835 -48.36 28.45 -14.52
N LEU A 836 -47.06 28.78 -14.48
CA LEU A 836 -45.95 28.96 -15.44
C LEU A 836 -44.64 28.49 -14.74
N GLN A 837 -43.84 27.58 -15.33
CA GLN A 837 -42.62 27.84 -16.12
C GLN A 837 -41.35 28.24 -15.32
N ASN A 838 -40.39 27.33 -15.25
CA ASN A 838 -39.00 27.60 -15.68
C ASN A 838 -38.26 26.30 -16.00
N GLN A 839 -38.05 26.08 -17.30
CA GLN A 839 -37.16 25.10 -17.90
C GLN A 839 -35.80 25.74 -18.17
N LEU A 840 -34.74 25.14 -17.62
CA LEU A 840 -33.37 25.08 -18.14
C LEU A 840 -32.87 23.77 -17.48
N VAL A 841 -32.57 22.65 -18.13
CA VAL A 841 -31.63 22.38 -19.21
C VAL A 841 -31.96 20.97 -19.73
N ASN A 842 -32.20 20.79 -21.03
CA ASN A 842 -31.96 19.52 -21.77
C ASN A 842 -32.30 19.75 -23.25
N ARG A 843 -31.30 20.18 -24.03
CA ARG A 843 -31.36 20.09 -25.50
C ARG A 843 -29.95 20.09 -26.11
N ALA A 844 -29.44 18.88 -26.34
CA ALA A 844 -28.42 18.49 -27.32
C ALA A 844 -28.44 16.96 -27.22
N PHE A 845 -29.11 16.18 -28.06
CA PHE A 845 -28.99 16.07 -29.51
C PHE A 845 -30.32 15.55 -30.08
N GLU A 846 -30.86 16.20 -31.11
CA GLU A 846 -31.66 15.53 -32.13
C GLU A 846 -31.83 16.48 -33.32
N GLY A 847 -31.43 16.02 -34.50
CA GLY A 847 -31.71 16.71 -35.75
C GLY A 847 -30.66 16.46 -36.81
N LEU A 848 -30.77 15.34 -37.53
CA LEU A 848 -30.70 15.31 -39.00
C LEU A 848 -31.43 14.05 -39.48
N SER A 849 -32.66 14.23 -39.99
CA SER A 849 -33.32 13.26 -40.86
C SER A 849 -33.98 14.01 -42.03
N GLN A 850 -33.56 13.65 -43.24
CA GLN A 850 -34.21 13.80 -44.54
C GLN A 850 -33.29 13.07 -45.53
N GLY A 851 -33.68 12.15 -46.40
CA GLY A 851 -34.96 11.58 -46.80
C GLY A 851 -34.76 10.89 -48.16
N GLY A 852 -35.53 9.84 -48.49
CA GLY A 852 -35.88 9.53 -49.89
C GLY A 852 -35.60 8.12 -50.45
N ARG A 853 -36.68 7.31 -50.49
CA ARG A 853 -37.24 6.53 -51.64
C ARG A 853 -36.54 5.30 -52.28
N SER A 854 -37.27 4.17 -52.16
CA SER A 854 -37.87 3.32 -53.23
C SER A 854 -37.25 1.95 -53.62
N GLY A 855 -38.18 0.98 -53.85
CA GLY A 855 -38.03 -0.30 -54.58
C GLY A 855 -37.44 -1.47 -53.76
N GLY A 856 -37.96 -2.70 -53.72
CA GLY A 856 -39.01 -3.40 -54.45
C GLY A 856 -38.58 -4.85 -54.77
N ARG A 857 -39.38 -5.84 -54.33
CA ARG A 857 -39.56 -7.22 -54.87
C ARG A 857 -38.54 -8.38 -54.64
N SER A 858 -39.18 -9.51 -54.27
CA SER A 858 -38.93 -10.92 -54.65
C SER A 858 -37.80 -11.66 -53.93
N GLY A 859 -37.93 -12.90 -53.45
CA GLY A 859 -38.96 -13.96 -53.50
C GLY A 859 -38.50 -15.06 -52.52
N GLY A 860 -39.34 -15.83 -51.84
CA GLY A 860 -40.22 -16.84 -52.41
C GLY A 860 -39.70 -18.22 -51.97
N GLY A 861 -40.51 -19.02 -51.28
CA GLY A 861 -40.14 -20.40 -50.94
C GLY A 861 -40.82 -20.98 -49.72
N GLY A 862 -42.16 -21.08 -49.75
CA GLY A 862 -42.90 -21.82 -48.74
C GLY A 862 -42.73 -23.34 -48.86
N ARG A 863 -43.01 -24.06 -47.78
CA ARG A 863 -43.77 -25.31 -47.83
C ARG A 863 -44.40 -25.62 -46.48
N SER A 864 -45.72 -25.54 -46.50
CA SER A 864 -46.68 -26.05 -45.53
C SER A 864 -46.50 -27.54 -45.26
N ARG A 865 -46.77 -27.96 -44.01
CA ARG A 865 -47.67 -29.09 -43.73
C ARG A 865 -48.10 -29.04 -42.27
N GLY A 866 -49.33 -28.59 -42.05
CA GLY A 866 -50.05 -28.83 -40.81
C GLY A 866 -50.56 -30.27 -40.73
N ARG A 867 -50.80 -30.73 -39.51
CA ARG A 867 -51.87 -31.66 -39.13
C ARG A 867 -52.10 -31.51 -37.63
N GLY A 868 -53.30 -31.05 -37.27
CA GLY A 868 -53.81 -31.06 -35.91
C GLY A 868 -54.49 -32.37 -35.54
N TRP A 869 -55.27 -32.29 -34.46
CA TRP A 869 -56.06 -33.29 -33.70
C TRP A 869 -55.39 -33.57 -32.34
N GLY A 870 -56.05 -33.48 -31.19
CA GLY A 870 -57.46 -33.21 -30.85
C GLY A 870 -57.73 -33.61 -29.39
N GLY A 871 -58.79 -33.06 -28.79
CA GLY A 871 -59.46 -33.57 -27.56
C GLY A 871 -58.95 -33.00 -26.22
N ARG A 872 -59.59 -32.01 -25.58
CA ARG A 872 -60.89 -31.96 -24.85
C ARG A 872 -60.97 -32.81 -23.57
N GLY A 873 -61.09 -32.10 -22.43
CA GLY A 873 -61.72 -32.51 -21.17
C GLY A 873 -61.49 -31.41 -20.11
N ARG A 874 -62.33 -30.36 -19.98
CA ARG A 874 -63.65 -30.19 -19.32
C ARG A 874 -63.72 -30.54 -17.82
N GLY A 875 -64.06 -29.50 -17.03
CA GLY A 875 -64.66 -29.54 -15.67
C GLY A 875 -64.12 -28.40 -14.80
N ARG A 876 -64.72 -27.19 -14.72
CA ARG A 876 -65.84 -26.76 -13.84
C ARG A 876 -65.70 -27.30 -12.40
N GLY A 877 -65.80 -26.53 -11.32
CA GLY A 877 -66.14 -25.13 -11.10
C GLY A 877 -66.42 -24.88 -9.60
N TYR A 878 -66.76 -23.62 -9.25
CA TYR A 878 -67.29 -23.11 -7.98
C TYR A 878 -66.31 -23.15 -6.77
N ARG A 879 -66.11 -22.09 -6.00
CA ARG A 879 -67.01 -21.02 -5.56
C ARG A 879 -66.21 -19.76 -5.23
#